data_AF-A0A090LC97-F1
#
_entry.id   AF-A0A090LC97-F1
#
_cell.length_a   1.000
_cell.length_b   1.000
_cell.length_c   1.000
_cell.angle_alpha   90.00
_cell.angle_beta   90.00
_cell.angle_gamma   90.00
#
_symmetry.space_group_name_H-M   'P 1'
#
loop_
_entity.id
_entity.type
_entity.pdbx_description
1 polymer ?
#
loop_
_entity_poly.entity_id
_entity_poly.type
_entity_poly.pdbx_seq_one_letter_code
_entity_poly.pdbx_strand_id
1 'polypeptide(L)'
;MPLSKKSNRVYLDGAGAGIPSKWLIDEIKKIDFSLLSNPHSQNIFSKVTEGRISQIRNRMLGHFNTTSKDYSVIFTSGTTGSLKLIGETFNFYGNGNRKESSFIDENLSCFGFLKDSHTSVVGMKRIVNADVVTCNNFEYFNNFFNNNLSNYDKEINNLIMITAMSNACGKKYNLEIVNKIIQNKNWFVGIDGAALFSSGKIDLQKIKADFVVGSFYKIFGLPTGLGFLIVSRRVIPCMNKKLYYGGGTVDTMMCFGDLKPKENFIESMEDGTINFQGIITLEKCFDELKYVETIESIGRKTFDISMVAYNMLTSLKYENDQNLVVIYGWKDICYEKQGPIINFNLQRSDKKMIGYNETQKMAELFDIELRSGCFCNIGACINYLNLTADDINNIWMSGKKKCGDTIDIIDGKSLGSIRISFGKWNTIDDIRRLEKMLQYCFIKGNKIRENNYTIPVSSSMLVRILRIFLYPIKSCGYLEVDKWTISEKGMDKDRMMMIVDKNGIPITQKTTPAMCLIKTYFDKNGELNIIDKFENMTNLCISEENENDIMKNEYVVCSDNRCSIVIGYSEWLANLHPSFGDDSKFLKLTIDNKLTFANEAPFLLINLASVRIVADTLNIDVENILHRFRSNFVVDLEKPFIEKYIKEVHFCNNIILEKIEECHRCQMICIDQETGEKDANLMITLRNLQKDNSITFGIYMKMKTKNQTIVHKGEEIIIIFDKNNNQVEE
;
A
#
# COMPACT_ATOMS: atom_id res chain seq x y z
N MET A 1 -24.53 -9.86 0.97
CA MET A 1 -23.20 -10.49 1.15
C MET A 1 -22.18 -9.76 0.29
N PRO A 2 -21.11 -9.17 0.85
CA PRO A 2 -20.05 -8.52 0.07
C PRO A 2 -19.25 -9.56 -0.75
N LEU A 3 -18.68 -9.10 -1.87
CA LEU A 3 -17.93 -9.88 -2.88
C LEU A 3 -16.62 -10.51 -2.38
N SER A 4 -16.36 -10.59 -1.07
CA SER A 4 -15.11 -11.14 -0.52
C SER A 4 -15.10 -12.65 -0.30
N LYS A 5 -16.23 -13.38 -0.39
CA LYS A 5 -16.23 -14.84 -0.12
C LYS A 5 -15.58 -15.72 -1.21
N LYS A 6 -14.83 -15.15 -2.15
CA LYS A 6 -13.95 -15.89 -3.08
C LYS A 6 -12.45 -15.54 -2.95
N SER A 7 -12.06 -14.58 -2.10
CA SER A 7 -10.64 -14.36 -1.79
C SER A 7 -10.40 -14.59 -0.30
N ASN A 8 -9.36 -15.35 0.02
CA ASN A 8 -8.98 -15.69 1.40
C ASN A 8 -8.34 -14.49 2.15
N ARG A 9 -8.67 -13.25 1.75
CA ARG A 9 -8.01 -12.00 2.15
C ARG A 9 -8.79 -11.28 3.24
N VAL A 10 -8.09 -10.83 4.26
CA VAL A 10 -8.61 -9.94 5.31
C VAL A 10 -8.15 -8.51 5.04
N TYR A 11 -9.09 -7.62 4.71
CA TYR A 11 -8.79 -6.21 4.42
C TYR A 11 -9.13 -5.30 5.60
N LEU A 12 -8.09 -4.69 6.20
CA LEU A 12 -8.15 -3.82 7.37
C LEU A 12 -7.66 -2.38 7.05
N ASP A 13 -7.83 -1.90 5.82
CA ASP A 13 -7.53 -0.51 5.42
C ASP A 13 -8.78 0.29 4.99
N GLY A 14 -9.92 0.09 5.69
CA GLY A 14 -11.18 0.79 5.39
C GLY A 14 -11.14 2.32 5.49
N ALA A 15 -10.24 2.90 6.31
CA ALA A 15 -10.02 4.35 6.35
C ALA A 15 -9.20 4.86 5.15
N GLY A 16 -8.48 3.97 4.47
CA GLY A 16 -7.81 4.23 3.20
C GLY A 16 -8.82 4.27 2.06
N ALA A 17 -9.50 3.16 1.81
CA ALA A 17 -10.53 3.03 0.78
C ALA A 17 -11.64 2.06 1.20
N GLY A 18 -12.89 2.37 0.83
CA GLY A 18 -14.02 1.49 1.02
C GLY A 18 -14.02 0.32 0.04
N ILE A 19 -14.59 -0.83 0.43
CA ILE A 19 -14.97 -1.90 -0.50
C ILE A 19 -16.48 -1.76 -0.81
N PRO A 20 -16.87 -1.64 -2.09
CA PRO A 20 -18.27 -1.58 -2.47
C PRO A 20 -18.96 -2.92 -2.20
N SER A 21 -20.23 -2.87 -1.80
CA SER A 21 -20.98 -4.11 -1.58
C SER A 21 -21.36 -4.77 -2.91
N LYS A 22 -21.60 -6.08 -2.87
CA LYS A 22 -22.10 -6.82 -4.05
C LYS A 22 -23.40 -6.22 -4.58
N TRP A 23 -24.31 -5.87 -3.68
CA TRP A 23 -25.59 -5.25 -4.03
C TRP A 23 -25.38 -3.97 -4.82
N LEU A 24 -24.47 -3.10 -4.36
CA LEU A 24 -24.18 -1.83 -5.03
C LEU A 24 -23.62 -2.05 -6.44
N ILE A 25 -22.68 -2.98 -6.60
CA ILE A 25 -22.11 -3.32 -7.90
C ILE A 25 -23.18 -3.87 -8.85
N ASP A 26 -24.04 -4.76 -8.38
CA ASP A 26 -25.09 -5.38 -9.20
C ASP A 26 -26.17 -4.35 -9.60
N GLU A 27 -26.46 -3.36 -8.75
CA GLU A 27 -27.37 -2.26 -9.09
C GLU A 27 -26.77 -1.23 -10.06
N ILE A 28 -25.47 -0.93 -9.95
CA ILE A 28 -24.78 -0.02 -10.87
C ILE A 28 -24.73 -0.61 -12.28
N LYS A 29 -24.56 -1.92 -12.43
CA LYS A 29 -24.60 -2.61 -13.73
C LYS A 29 -25.91 -2.43 -14.49
N LYS A 30 -26.99 -2.08 -13.79
CA LYS A 30 -28.31 -1.83 -14.40
C LYS A 30 -28.46 -0.41 -14.94
N ILE A 31 -27.50 0.48 -14.68
CA ILE A 31 -27.51 1.85 -15.20
C ILE A 31 -27.17 1.79 -16.69
N ASP A 32 -28.09 2.25 -17.53
CA ASP A 32 -27.82 2.45 -18.95
C ASP A 32 -27.06 3.76 -19.17
N PHE A 33 -25.74 3.65 -19.33
CA PHE A 33 -24.86 4.79 -19.60
C PHE A 33 -25.00 5.34 -21.02
N SER A 34 -25.63 4.61 -21.96
CA SER A 34 -25.83 5.08 -23.34
C SER A 34 -26.83 6.23 -23.43
N LEU A 35 -27.69 6.38 -22.42
CA LEU A 35 -28.65 7.48 -22.29
C LEU A 35 -28.05 8.77 -21.72
N LEU A 36 -26.75 8.78 -21.41
CA LEU A 36 -26.05 9.95 -20.88
C LEU A 36 -25.29 10.66 -21.99
N SER A 37 -25.37 11.99 -22.01
CA SER A 37 -24.46 12.84 -22.80
C SER A 37 -23.80 13.91 -21.94
N ASN A 38 -22.79 14.58 -22.50
CA ASN A 38 -22.11 15.69 -21.84
C ASN A 38 -23.15 16.78 -21.42
N PRO A 39 -23.23 17.15 -20.13
CA PRO A 39 -24.21 18.12 -19.63
C PRO A 39 -24.03 19.53 -20.21
N HIS A 40 -22.87 19.84 -20.80
CA HIS A 40 -22.63 21.13 -21.46
C HIS A 40 -23.18 21.18 -22.90
N SER A 41 -23.75 20.09 -23.42
CA SER A 41 -24.36 20.06 -24.76
C SER A 41 -25.80 20.56 -24.76
N GLN A 42 -26.30 21.06 -25.88
CA GLN A 42 -27.70 21.53 -26.01
C GLN A 42 -28.62 20.47 -26.67
N ASN A 43 -28.68 19.26 -26.13
CA ASN A 43 -29.56 18.18 -26.63
C ASN A 43 -30.44 17.58 -25.51
N ILE A 44 -31.41 16.73 -25.89
CA ILE A 44 -32.35 16.11 -24.94
C ILE A 44 -31.62 15.26 -23.88
N PHE A 45 -30.67 14.43 -24.29
CA PHE A 45 -29.91 13.57 -23.37
C PHE A 45 -29.06 14.38 -22.39
N SER A 46 -28.60 15.56 -22.79
CA SER A 46 -27.85 16.48 -21.93
C SER A 46 -28.72 17.00 -20.79
N LYS A 47 -29.95 17.42 -21.11
CA LYS A 47 -30.94 17.84 -20.10
C LYS A 47 -31.32 16.70 -19.15
N VAL A 48 -31.38 15.46 -19.65
CA VAL A 48 -31.59 14.27 -18.80
C VAL A 48 -30.42 14.07 -17.84
N THR A 49 -29.18 14.13 -18.34
CA THR A 49 -27.97 14.05 -17.50
C THR A 49 -27.95 15.15 -16.44
N GLU A 50 -28.20 16.40 -16.82
CA GLU A 50 -28.25 17.56 -15.92
C GLU A 50 -29.32 17.41 -14.83
N GLY A 51 -30.51 16.94 -15.21
CA GLY A 51 -31.61 16.66 -14.28
C GLY A 51 -31.24 15.62 -13.24
N ARG A 52 -30.59 14.51 -13.65
CA ARG A 52 -30.13 13.47 -12.73
C ARG A 52 -29.02 13.96 -11.80
N ILE A 53 -28.05 14.72 -12.30
CA ILE A 53 -27.01 15.37 -11.49
C ILE A 53 -27.65 16.26 -10.42
N SER A 54 -28.65 17.06 -10.80
CA SER A 54 -29.38 17.93 -9.88
C SER A 54 -30.13 17.16 -8.80
N GLN A 55 -30.75 16.02 -9.15
CA GLN A 55 -31.37 15.12 -8.16
C GLN A 55 -30.33 14.57 -7.17
N ILE A 56 -29.15 14.20 -7.63
CA ILE A 56 -28.09 13.67 -6.77
C ILE A 56 -27.58 14.75 -5.80
N ARG A 57 -27.43 16.00 -6.25
CA ARG A 57 -27.11 17.12 -5.35
C ARG A 57 -28.15 17.26 -4.23
N ASN A 58 -29.44 17.17 -4.57
CA ASN A 58 -30.52 17.23 -3.57
C ASN A 58 -30.49 16.03 -2.61
N ARG A 59 -30.22 14.82 -3.11
CA ARG A 59 -30.06 13.63 -2.25
C ARG A 59 -28.88 13.80 -1.29
N MET A 60 -27.80 14.39 -1.75
CA MET A 60 -26.62 14.66 -0.94
C MET A 60 -26.92 15.72 0.14
N LEU A 61 -27.58 16.82 -0.20
CA LEU A 61 -28.03 17.82 0.79
C LEU A 61 -28.96 17.19 1.84
N GLY A 62 -29.90 16.34 1.39
CA GLY A 62 -30.77 15.57 2.29
C GLY A 62 -30.01 14.62 3.22
N HIS A 63 -28.93 13.99 2.74
CA HIS A 63 -28.06 13.13 3.58
C HIS A 63 -27.42 13.91 4.74
N PHE A 64 -27.10 15.18 4.53
CA PHE A 64 -26.55 16.09 5.55
C PHE A 64 -27.63 16.92 6.28
N ASN A 65 -28.90 16.54 6.14
CA ASN A 65 -30.06 17.21 6.73
C ASN A 65 -30.15 18.71 6.37
N THR A 66 -29.94 19.06 5.09
CA THR A 66 -30.00 20.44 4.61
C THR A 66 -30.64 20.54 3.23
N THR A 67 -30.77 21.76 2.70
CA THR A 67 -31.42 22.04 1.41
C THR A 67 -30.61 23.02 0.56
N SER A 68 -30.99 23.12 -0.72
CA SER A 68 -30.35 24.04 -1.67
C SER A 68 -30.60 25.52 -1.35
N LYS A 69 -31.54 25.82 -0.43
CA LYS A 69 -31.75 27.18 0.10
C LYS A 69 -30.59 27.63 0.97
N ASP A 70 -29.97 26.72 1.71
CA ASP A 70 -28.96 27.06 2.71
C ASP A 70 -27.54 26.72 2.22
N TYR A 71 -27.41 25.69 1.38
CA TYR A 71 -26.12 25.16 0.95
C TYR A 71 -26.09 24.80 -0.54
N SER A 72 -24.91 24.88 -1.14
CA SER A 72 -24.61 24.43 -2.50
C SER A 72 -23.69 23.21 -2.46
N VAL A 73 -23.80 22.32 -3.47
CA VAL A 73 -22.91 21.15 -3.63
C VAL A 73 -22.10 21.30 -4.90
N ILE A 74 -20.77 21.30 -4.75
CA ILE A 74 -19.79 21.31 -5.83
C ILE A 74 -19.14 19.93 -5.89
N PHE A 75 -19.13 19.31 -7.06
CA PHE A 75 -18.40 18.07 -7.28
C PHE A 75 -16.93 18.35 -7.59
N THR A 76 -16.04 17.59 -6.95
CA THR A 76 -14.59 17.75 -7.10
C THR A 76 -13.95 16.39 -7.35
N SER A 77 -12.63 16.35 -7.62
CA SER A 77 -11.89 15.08 -7.80
C SER A 77 -11.72 14.26 -6.50
N GLY A 78 -12.10 14.83 -5.35
CA GLY A 78 -11.92 14.23 -4.04
C GLY A 78 -11.79 15.29 -2.94
N THR A 79 -11.58 14.85 -1.70
CA THR A 79 -11.43 15.75 -0.54
C THR A 79 -10.29 16.74 -0.76
N THR A 80 -9.15 16.27 -1.29
CA THR A 80 -8.01 17.13 -1.63
C THR A 80 -8.36 18.18 -2.67
N GLY A 81 -9.14 17.82 -3.70
CA GLY A 81 -9.63 18.77 -4.70
C GLY A 81 -10.53 19.85 -4.07
N SER A 82 -11.43 19.45 -3.17
CA SER A 82 -12.27 20.38 -2.42
C SER A 82 -11.47 21.34 -1.54
N LEU A 83 -10.49 20.85 -0.79
CA LEU A 83 -9.62 21.67 0.07
C LEU A 83 -8.77 22.64 -0.74
N LYS A 84 -8.24 22.18 -1.88
CA LYS A 84 -7.51 23.03 -2.83
C LYS A 84 -8.42 24.16 -3.35
N LEU A 85 -9.63 23.82 -3.80
CA LEU A 85 -10.60 24.80 -4.29
C LEU A 85 -10.95 25.85 -3.22
N ILE A 86 -11.16 25.45 -1.96
CA ILE A 86 -11.37 26.40 -0.85
C ILE A 86 -10.16 27.35 -0.75
N GLY A 87 -8.95 26.81 -0.70
CA GLY A 87 -7.73 27.62 -0.53
C GLY A 87 -7.44 28.58 -1.68
N GLU A 88 -7.82 28.22 -2.92
CA GLU A 88 -7.65 29.05 -4.12
C GLU A 88 -8.71 30.14 -4.27
N THR A 89 -9.90 29.97 -3.68
CA THR A 89 -11.06 30.84 -3.93
C THR A 89 -11.43 31.72 -2.74
N PHE A 90 -11.16 31.27 -1.51
CA PHE A 90 -11.53 32.00 -0.30
C PHE A 90 -10.67 33.25 -0.11
N ASN A 91 -11.33 34.39 0.04
CA ASN A 91 -10.71 35.69 0.21
C ASN A 91 -10.59 36.05 1.70
N PHE A 92 -9.36 35.98 2.21
CA PHE A 92 -8.99 36.37 3.57
C PHE A 92 -8.89 37.89 3.78
N TYR A 93 -8.81 38.68 2.70
CA TYR A 93 -8.40 40.09 2.72
C TYR A 93 -7.02 40.32 3.36
N GLY A 94 -6.12 39.33 3.27
CA GLY A 94 -4.76 39.45 3.78
C GLY A 94 -3.95 40.55 3.08
N ASN A 95 -3.05 41.16 3.83
CA ASN A 95 -2.15 42.25 3.44
C ASN A 95 -0.94 41.79 2.59
N GLY A 96 -0.79 40.48 2.39
CA GLY A 96 0.28 39.87 1.58
C GLY A 96 1.53 39.48 2.35
N ASN A 97 1.65 39.85 3.63
CA ASN A 97 2.79 39.51 4.49
C ASN A 97 2.48 38.29 5.35
N ARG A 98 2.68 37.10 4.77
CA ARG A 98 2.41 35.84 5.48
C ARG A 98 3.47 35.51 6.54
N LYS A 99 3.03 35.14 7.74
CA LYS A 99 3.83 34.54 8.81
C LYS A 99 3.21 33.23 9.33
N GLU A 100 4.05 32.26 9.69
CA GLU A 100 3.63 31.09 10.47
C GLU A 100 3.71 31.42 11.97
N SER A 101 2.67 31.12 12.75
CA SER A 101 2.59 31.48 14.17
C SER A 101 1.90 30.39 14.99
N SER A 102 2.40 30.16 16.21
CA SER A 102 1.77 29.29 17.21
C SER A 102 0.53 29.91 17.84
N PHE A 103 0.27 31.20 17.63
CA PHE A 103 -0.87 31.92 18.21
C PHE A 103 -1.68 32.65 17.14
N ILE A 104 -2.99 32.78 17.39
CA ILE A 104 -3.90 33.62 16.60
C ILE A 104 -3.68 35.09 16.97
N ASP A 105 -3.49 35.92 15.95
CA ASP A 105 -3.45 37.38 16.06
C ASP A 105 -4.76 37.93 15.52
N GLU A 106 -5.62 38.43 16.41
CA GLU A 106 -6.98 38.86 16.08
C GLU A 106 -7.02 40.11 15.18
N ASN A 107 -5.89 40.78 15.00
CA ASN A 107 -5.78 41.95 14.13
C ASN A 107 -5.44 41.61 12.67
N LEU A 108 -5.14 40.36 12.37
CA LEU A 108 -4.68 39.89 11.06
C LEU A 108 -5.57 38.75 10.56
N SER A 109 -5.64 38.59 9.25
CA SER A 109 -6.37 37.46 8.67
C SER A 109 -5.67 36.12 8.99
N CYS A 110 -6.45 35.11 9.37
CA CYS A 110 -5.91 33.86 9.91
C CYS A 110 -6.46 32.62 9.18
N PHE A 111 -5.55 31.70 8.85
CA PHE A 111 -5.86 30.32 8.50
C PHE A 111 -5.39 29.37 9.61
N GLY A 112 -6.33 28.68 10.26
CA GLY A 112 -6.07 27.72 11.33
C GLY A 112 -6.38 26.29 10.93
N PHE A 113 -5.58 25.32 11.39
CA PHE A 113 -5.89 23.90 11.26
C PHE A 113 -5.34 23.08 12.42
N LEU A 114 -5.86 21.86 12.59
CA LEU A 114 -5.45 20.98 13.68
C LEU A 114 -4.09 20.31 13.38
N LYS A 115 -3.27 20.06 14.40
CA LYS A 115 -2.07 19.21 14.29
C LYS A 115 -2.38 17.81 13.76
N ASP A 116 -3.57 17.29 14.07
CA ASP A 116 -4.06 16.00 13.62
C ASP A 116 -4.70 16.03 12.21
N SER A 117 -4.50 17.11 11.45
CA SER A 117 -5.11 17.24 10.13
C SER A 117 -4.40 16.37 9.08
N HIS A 118 -5.18 15.88 8.12
CA HIS A 118 -4.65 15.21 6.94
C HIS A 118 -3.71 16.16 6.15
N THR A 119 -2.68 15.61 5.49
CA THR A 119 -1.70 16.39 4.71
C THR A 119 -2.33 17.31 3.67
N SER A 120 -3.51 16.97 3.13
CA SER A 120 -4.26 17.85 2.22
C SER A 120 -4.70 19.16 2.87
N VAL A 121 -5.12 19.14 4.14
CA VAL A 121 -5.46 20.36 4.89
C VAL A 121 -4.19 21.15 5.19
N VAL A 122 -3.12 20.45 5.61
CA VAL A 122 -1.80 21.09 5.82
C VAL A 122 -1.31 21.75 4.53
N GLY A 123 -1.53 21.12 3.38
CA GLY A 123 -1.16 21.64 2.06
C GLY A 123 -1.86 22.96 1.69
N MET A 124 -3.05 23.23 2.23
CA MET A 124 -3.74 24.52 2.04
C MET A 124 -2.87 25.70 2.47
N LYS A 125 -1.99 25.50 3.47
CA LYS A 125 -1.08 26.54 3.94
C LYS A 125 -0.24 27.16 2.84
N ARG A 126 0.01 26.47 1.71
CA ARG A 126 0.80 27.01 0.61
C ARG A 126 0.00 27.98 -0.26
N ILE A 127 -1.30 27.75 -0.42
CA ILE A 127 -2.18 28.46 -1.37
C ILE A 127 -3.03 29.57 -0.73
N VAL A 128 -3.38 29.45 0.55
CA VAL A 128 -4.28 30.40 1.24
C VAL A 128 -3.69 31.80 1.37
N ASN A 129 -4.40 32.85 0.97
CA ASN A 129 -3.90 34.23 1.08
C ASN A 129 -4.14 34.88 2.47
N ALA A 130 -3.83 34.16 3.56
CA ALA A 130 -3.93 34.65 4.94
C ALA A 130 -2.60 35.26 5.43
N ASP A 131 -2.69 36.25 6.33
CA ASP A 131 -1.53 36.88 6.97
C ASP A 131 -0.88 35.94 7.99
N VAL A 132 -1.70 35.18 8.72
CA VAL A 132 -1.25 34.24 9.74
C VAL A 132 -1.70 32.84 9.39
N VAL A 133 -0.76 31.89 9.37
CA VAL A 133 -1.05 30.46 9.35
C VAL A 133 -0.73 29.87 10.72
N THR A 134 -1.71 29.20 11.32
CA THR A 134 -1.55 28.58 12.65
C THR A 134 -1.93 27.10 12.66
N CYS A 135 -1.13 26.30 13.38
CA CYS A 135 -1.31 24.86 13.54
C CYS A 135 -1.27 24.48 15.01
N ASN A 136 -2.40 24.03 15.56
CA ASN A 136 -2.54 23.79 16.99
C ASN A 136 -3.39 22.54 17.32
N ASN A 137 -3.40 22.14 18.59
CA ASN A 137 -4.28 21.06 19.04
C ASN A 137 -5.73 21.58 19.20
N PHE A 138 -6.69 20.67 19.31
CA PHE A 138 -8.10 21.03 19.47
C PHE A 138 -8.37 21.83 20.76
N GLU A 139 -7.66 21.51 21.85
CA GLU A 139 -7.81 22.18 23.15
C GLU A 139 -7.45 23.67 23.07
N TYR A 140 -6.39 24.02 22.35
CA TYR A 140 -6.00 25.41 22.10
C TYR A 140 -7.13 26.18 21.41
N PHE A 141 -7.66 25.66 20.30
CA PHE A 141 -8.75 26.34 19.59
C PHE A 141 -10.02 26.42 20.43
N ASN A 142 -10.36 25.34 21.14
CA ASN A 142 -11.51 25.35 22.05
C ASN A 142 -11.37 26.42 23.14
N ASN A 143 -10.20 26.54 23.77
CA ASN A 143 -9.95 27.56 24.79
C ASN A 143 -9.98 28.97 24.19
N PHE A 144 -9.37 29.17 23.02
CA PHE A 144 -9.35 30.45 22.33
C PHE A 144 -10.77 30.96 22.02
N PHE A 145 -11.60 30.15 21.35
CA PHE A 145 -12.95 30.55 20.97
C PHE A 145 -13.95 30.57 22.12
N ASN A 146 -13.66 29.94 23.26
CA ASN A 146 -14.47 30.10 24.47
C ASN A 146 -14.16 31.41 25.21
N ASN A 147 -12.94 31.94 25.11
CA ASN A 147 -12.52 33.14 25.82
C ASN A 147 -12.64 34.42 24.98
N ASN A 148 -12.48 34.33 23.66
CA ASN A 148 -12.42 35.48 22.75
C ASN A 148 -13.54 35.38 21.70
N LEU A 149 -14.63 36.14 21.92
CA LEU A 149 -15.82 36.19 21.04
C LEU A 149 -16.11 37.62 20.54
N SER A 150 -15.15 38.54 20.64
CA SER A 150 -15.31 39.92 20.17
C SER A 150 -15.51 39.97 18.65
N ASN A 151 -16.58 40.65 18.23
CA ASN A 151 -16.75 41.04 16.83
C ASN A 151 -15.82 42.21 16.53
N TYR A 152 -15.07 42.10 15.44
CA TYR A 152 -14.19 43.15 14.96
C TYR A 152 -14.80 43.77 13.70
N ASP A 153 -15.00 45.08 13.68
CA ASP A 153 -15.45 45.84 12.49
C ASP A 153 -14.31 46.03 11.46
N LYS A 154 -13.46 45.02 11.28
CA LYS A 154 -12.37 45.02 10.31
C LYS A 154 -12.78 44.18 9.09
N GLU A 155 -12.41 44.64 7.89
CA GLU A 155 -12.55 43.89 6.63
C GLU A 155 -11.52 42.75 6.54
N ILE A 156 -11.53 41.81 7.48
CA ILE A 156 -10.70 40.61 7.48
C ILE A 156 -11.55 39.36 7.59
N ASN A 157 -11.18 38.32 6.86
CA ASN A 157 -11.82 37.00 6.96
C ASN A 157 -10.83 35.96 7.49
N ASN A 158 -11.33 35.08 8.32
CA ASN A 158 -10.57 34.01 8.96
C ASN A 158 -11.21 32.66 8.63
N LEU A 159 -10.39 31.63 8.45
CA LEU A 159 -10.85 30.28 8.17
C LEU A 159 -10.15 29.29 9.10
N ILE A 160 -10.94 28.43 9.75
CA ILE A 160 -10.43 27.27 10.48
C ILE A 160 -10.91 25.97 9.86
N MET A 161 -9.99 25.04 9.62
CA MET A 161 -10.29 23.68 9.19
C MET A 161 -10.26 22.73 10.39
N ILE A 162 -11.40 22.12 10.69
CA ILE A 162 -11.57 21.15 11.77
C ILE A 162 -11.64 19.75 11.16
N THR A 163 -10.76 18.88 11.62
CA THR A 163 -10.84 17.44 11.33
C THR A 163 -12.00 16.84 12.12
N ALA A 164 -12.99 16.24 11.45
CA ALA A 164 -14.13 15.65 12.14
C ALA A 164 -13.76 14.35 12.86
N MET A 165 -12.94 13.53 12.21
CA MET A 165 -12.40 12.29 12.78
C MET A 165 -10.96 12.09 12.30
N SER A 166 -10.05 11.78 13.22
CA SER A 166 -8.66 11.48 12.93
C SER A 166 -8.56 10.30 11.96
N ASN A 167 -7.91 10.50 10.81
CA ASN A 167 -7.58 9.40 9.91
C ASN A 167 -6.45 8.51 10.45
N ALA A 168 -5.74 8.96 11.49
CA ALA A 168 -4.66 8.18 12.12
C ALA A 168 -5.23 7.19 13.14
N CYS A 169 -6.00 7.67 14.13
CA CYS A 169 -6.45 6.85 15.27
C CYS A 169 -7.97 6.78 15.45
N GLY A 170 -8.76 7.41 14.58
CA GLY A 170 -10.23 7.36 14.66
C GLY A 170 -10.85 8.26 15.73
N LYS A 171 -10.08 9.08 16.46
CA LYS A 171 -10.62 10.05 17.42
C LYS A 171 -11.59 11.01 16.73
N LYS A 172 -12.83 11.10 17.23
CA LYS A 172 -13.84 12.06 16.77
C LYS A 172 -13.71 13.35 17.59
N TYR A 173 -13.68 14.49 16.91
CA TYR A 173 -13.59 15.80 17.56
C TYR A 173 -14.99 16.36 17.83
N ASN A 174 -15.14 17.11 18.93
CA ASN A 174 -16.43 17.73 19.24
C ASN A 174 -16.71 18.88 18.26
N LEU A 175 -17.67 18.68 17.36
CA LEU A 175 -18.05 19.66 16.34
C LEU A 175 -18.97 20.77 16.87
N GLU A 176 -19.44 20.71 18.11
CA GLU A 176 -20.25 21.80 18.70
C GLU A 176 -19.49 23.13 18.76
N ILE A 177 -18.14 23.09 18.78
CA ILE A 177 -17.28 24.27 18.70
C ILE A 177 -17.58 25.11 17.45
N VAL A 178 -18.01 24.48 16.34
CA VAL A 178 -18.37 25.18 15.10
C VAL A 178 -19.41 26.26 15.38
N ASN A 179 -20.46 25.92 16.14
CA ASN A 179 -21.54 26.85 16.46
C ASN A 179 -21.09 28.04 17.32
N LYS A 180 -20.00 27.89 18.07
CA LYS A 180 -19.39 28.98 18.82
C LYS A 180 -18.57 29.89 17.91
N ILE A 181 -17.74 29.29 17.05
CA ILE A 181 -16.86 30.03 16.14
C ILE A 181 -17.67 30.93 15.19
N ILE A 182 -18.75 30.40 14.61
CA ILE A 182 -19.56 31.14 13.64
C ILE A 182 -20.36 32.31 14.25
N GLN A 183 -20.39 32.46 15.58
CA GLN A 183 -20.96 33.65 16.22
C GLN A 183 -20.17 34.91 15.86
N ASN A 184 -18.87 34.75 15.59
CA ASN A 184 -18.05 35.80 15.01
C ASN A 184 -18.21 35.82 13.49
N LYS A 185 -18.69 36.94 12.95
CA LYS A 185 -19.00 37.08 11.51
C LYS A 185 -17.77 36.94 10.61
N ASN A 186 -16.58 37.23 11.13
CA ASN A 186 -15.33 37.19 10.39
C ASN A 186 -14.66 35.80 10.44
N TRP A 187 -15.26 34.82 11.13
CA TRP A 187 -14.76 33.46 11.20
C TRP A 187 -15.64 32.47 10.43
N PHE A 188 -14.99 31.72 9.56
CA PHE A 188 -15.56 30.64 8.77
C PHE A 188 -14.95 29.32 9.17
N VAL A 189 -15.73 28.25 9.09
CA VAL A 189 -15.34 26.92 9.56
C VAL A 189 -15.54 25.90 8.46
N GLY A 190 -14.46 25.22 8.09
CA GLY A 190 -14.51 24.04 7.25
C GLY A 190 -14.35 22.75 8.05
N ILE A 191 -15.09 21.73 7.67
CA ILE A 191 -15.01 20.39 8.26
C ILE A 191 -14.41 19.42 7.24
N ASP A 192 -13.28 18.80 7.61
CA ASP A 192 -12.76 17.62 6.93
C ASP A 192 -13.45 16.36 7.48
N GLY A 193 -14.42 15.87 6.72
CA GLY A 193 -15.19 14.67 7.05
C GLY A 193 -14.70 13.40 6.35
N ALA A 194 -13.56 13.42 5.66
CA ALA A 194 -13.14 12.32 4.79
C ALA A 194 -12.98 10.97 5.51
N ALA A 195 -12.53 10.98 6.77
CA ALA A 195 -12.47 9.77 7.59
C ALA A 195 -13.82 9.45 8.26
N LEU A 196 -14.59 10.48 8.64
CA LEU A 196 -15.84 10.32 9.39
C LEU A 196 -16.96 9.68 8.56
N PHE A 197 -17.14 10.13 7.31
CA PHE A 197 -18.35 9.81 6.54
C PHE A 197 -18.51 8.35 6.10
N SER A 198 -17.53 7.48 6.35
CA SER A 198 -17.66 6.03 6.17
C SER A 198 -18.40 5.33 7.32
N SER A 199 -18.50 5.98 8.48
CA SER A 199 -19.02 5.38 9.73
C SER A 199 -19.80 6.36 10.61
N GLY A 200 -20.06 7.56 10.11
CA GLY A 200 -20.78 8.61 10.81
C GLY A 200 -21.32 9.66 9.84
N LYS A 201 -22.18 10.55 10.35
CA LYS A 201 -22.76 11.65 9.58
C LYS A 201 -22.75 12.93 10.40
N ILE A 202 -22.91 14.06 9.72
CA ILE A 202 -23.10 15.38 10.33
C ILE A 202 -24.48 15.90 9.94
N ASP A 203 -25.12 16.58 10.87
CA ASP A 203 -26.38 17.28 10.68
C ASP A 203 -26.10 18.79 10.54
N LEU A 204 -26.25 19.33 9.33
CA LEU A 204 -25.94 20.73 9.03
C LEU A 204 -26.99 21.72 9.54
N GLN A 205 -28.17 21.27 9.97
CA GLN A 205 -29.08 22.13 10.72
C GLN A 205 -28.56 22.37 12.14
N LYS A 206 -27.88 21.37 12.73
CA LYS A 206 -27.30 21.46 14.07
C LYS A 206 -25.90 22.07 14.07
N ILE A 207 -25.05 21.67 13.14
CA ILE A 207 -23.66 22.13 13.01
C ILE A 207 -23.55 22.97 11.74
N LYS A 208 -23.68 24.29 11.87
CA LYS A 208 -23.77 25.22 10.72
C LYS A 208 -22.39 25.57 10.15
N ALA A 209 -21.62 24.56 9.75
CA ALA A 209 -20.32 24.75 9.11
C ALA A 209 -20.46 25.46 7.75
N ASP A 210 -19.40 26.14 7.32
CA ASP A 210 -19.34 26.82 6.02
C ASP A 210 -18.93 25.90 4.89
N PHE A 211 -18.00 25.00 5.21
CA PHE A 211 -17.49 24.03 4.26
C PHE A 211 -17.59 22.64 4.85
N VAL A 212 -18.03 21.68 4.05
CA VAL A 212 -17.90 20.25 4.38
C VAL A 212 -17.31 19.53 3.18
N VAL A 213 -16.22 18.81 3.41
CA VAL A 213 -15.50 18.09 2.36
C VAL A 213 -15.48 16.58 2.60
N GLY A 214 -15.53 15.82 1.51
CA GLY A 214 -15.48 14.35 1.56
C GLY A 214 -15.21 13.70 0.22
N SER A 215 -15.12 12.38 0.21
CA SER A 215 -14.89 11.57 -1.00
C SER A 215 -15.78 10.35 -1.03
N PHE A 216 -16.42 10.12 -2.17
CA PHE A 216 -17.43 9.06 -2.29
C PHE A 216 -16.84 7.66 -2.18
N TYR A 217 -15.64 7.42 -2.73
CA TYR A 217 -14.98 6.12 -2.58
C TYR A 217 -14.66 5.73 -1.13
N LYS A 218 -14.56 6.69 -0.20
CA LYS A 218 -14.40 6.38 1.23
C LYS A 218 -15.72 6.00 1.89
N ILE A 219 -16.83 6.59 1.44
CA ILE A 219 -18.18 6.34 1.97
C ILE A 219 -18.73 5.02 1.42
N PHE A 220 -18.63 4.83 0.10
CA PHE A 220 -19.31 3.75 -0.63
C PHE A 220 -18.36 2.70 -1.23
N GLY A 221 -17.06 2.99 -1.31
CA GLY A 221 -16.07 2.19 -2.04
C GLY A 221 -15.92 2.56 -3.53
N LEU A 222 -16.79 3.41 -4.05
CA LEU A 222 -16.77 3.94 -5.41
C LEU A 222 -17.58 5.25 -5.50
N PRO A 223 -17.48 6.02 -6.58
CA PRO A 223 -16.40 5.99 -7.57
C PRO A 223 -15.13 6.67 -7.03
N THR A 224 -13.97 6.20 -7.45
CA THR A 224 -12.69 6.90 -7.23
C THR A 224 -12.60 8.14 -8.11
N GLY A 225 -11.83 9.15 -7.68
CA GLY A 225 -11.70 10.40 -8.43
C GLY A 225 -12.95 11.30 -8.39
N LEU A 226 -13.88 11.04 -7.46
CA LEU A 226 -15.03 11.89 -7.20
C LEU A 226 -15.18 12.17 -5.70
N GLY A 227 -15.32 13.43 -5.37
CA GLY A 227 -15.64 13.94 -4.05
C GLY A 227 -16.59 15.11 -4.13
N PHE A 228 -16.71 15.80 -3.00
CA PHE A 228 -17.65 16.89 -2.88
C PHE A 228 -17.15 17.98 -1.96
N LEU A 229 -17.67 19.17 -2.21
CA LEU A 229 -17.57 20.35 -1.37
C LEU A 229 -18.99 20.89 -1.17
N ILE A 230 -19.47 20.86 0.07
CA ILE A 230 -20.70 21.54 0.47
C ILE A 230 -20.32 22.95 0.94
N VAL A 231 -20.98 23.96 0.39
CA VAL A 231 -20.69 25.38 0.67
C VAL A 231 -21.94 26.06 1.22
N SER A 232 -21.83 26.69 2.39
CA SER A 232 -22.91 27.52 2.94
C SER A 232 -23.14 28.75 2.08
N ARG A 233 -24.39 29.15 1.88
CA ARG A 233 -24.67 30.41 1.17
C ARG A 233 -24.03 31.63 1.81
N ARG A 234 -23.76 31.61 3.13
CA ARG A 234 -23.14 32.74 3.84
C ARG A 234 -21.70 33.02 3.41
N VAL A 235 -20.96 32.00 2.96
CA VAL A 235 -19.54 32.14 2.60
C VAL A 235 -19.31 32.38 1.10
N ILE A 236 -20.34 32.20 0.27
CA ILE A 236 -20.26 32.44 -1.19
C ILE A 236 -19.68 33.81 -1.54
N PRO A 237 -20.07 34.94 -0.90
CA PRO A 237 -19.49 36.25 -1.21
C PRO A 237 -17.98 36.34 -0.96
N CYS A 238 -17.46 35.52 -0.05
CA CYS A 238 -16.04 35.44 0.29
C CYS A 238 -15.26 34.54 -0.68
N MET A 239 -15.90 33.78 -1.56
CA MET A 239 -15.25 32.89 -2.54
C MET A 239 -15.03 33.57 -3.89
N ASN A 240 -14.44 34.77 -3.88
CA ASN A 240 -14.31 35.62 -5.07
C ASN A 240 -12.87 35.74 -5.62
N LYS A 241 -11.92 34.95 -5.11
CA LYS A 241 -10.51 34.98 -5.54
C LYS A 241 -10.10 33.88 -6.51
N LYS A 242 -11.04 33.15 -7.13
CA LYS A 242 -10.70 32.12 -8.11
C LYS A 242 -9.82 32.72 -9.23
N LEU A 243 -8.61 32.17 -9.39
CA LEU A 243 -7.61 32.65 -10.35
C LEU A 243 -7.60 31.84 -11.66
N TYR A 244 -7.95 30.56 -11.57
CA TYR A 244 -7.97 29.65 -12.71
C TYR A 244 -9.40 29.48 -13.21
N TYR A 245 -9.62 29.59 -14.51
CA TYR A 245 -10.91 29.35 -15.14
C TYR A 245 -10.70 28.51 -16.40
N GLY A 246 -11.53 27.48 -16.55
CA GLY A 246 -11.49 26.58 -17.69
C GLY A 246 -12.85 26.47 -18.39
N GLY A 247 -12.93 25.59 -19.39
CA GLY A 247 -14.18 25.28 -20.08
C GLY A 247 -15.29 24.94 -19.08
N GLY A 248 -16.52 25.39 -19.35
CA GLY A 248 -17.66 25.17 -18.45
C GLY A 248 -17.83 26.20 -17.32
N THR A 249 -16.79 26.99 -16.98
CA THR A 249 -16.81 27.97 -15.86
C THR A 249 -16.85 29.43 -16.30
N VAL A 250 -16.75 29.69 -17.60
CA VAL A 250 -16.71 31.02 -18.21
C VAL A 250 -17.87 31.17 -19.18
N ASP A 251 -18.44 32.38 -19.22
CA ASP A 251 -19.38 32.78 -20.27
C ASP A 251 -18.61 33.24 -21.52
N THR A 252 -17.57 34.04 -21.31
CA THR A 252 -16.71 34.58 -22.38
C THR A 252 -15.28 34.69 -21.89
N MET A 253 -14.32 34.32 -22.75
CA MET A 253 -12.88 34.44 -22.46
C MET A 253 -12.15 34.98 -23.70
N MET A 254 -11.31 35.98 -23.52
CA MET A 254 -10.44 36.51 -24.58
C MET A 254 -9.04 35.88 -24.48
N CYS A 255 -8.39 35.64 -25.62
CA CYS A 255 -6.99 35.16 -25.64
C CYS A 255 -6.02 36.19 -25.01
N PHE A 256 -6.36 37.47 -25.15
CA PHE A 256 -5.68 38.60 -24.52
C PHE A 256 -6.75 39.48 -23.88
N GLY A 257 -6.60 39.82 -22.60
CA GLY A 257 -7.55 40.68 -21.88
C GLY A 257 -8.46 39.92 -20.92
N ASP A 258 -9.68 40.41 -20.76
CA ASP A 258 -10.56 40.03 -19.66
C ASP A 258 -11.29 38.69 -19.88
N LEU A 259 -11.79 38.18 -18.76
CA LEU A 259 -12.57 36.96 -18.68
C LEU A 259 -13.85 37.25 -17.88
N LYS A 260 -14.99 36.78 -18.40
CA LYS A 260 -16.27 36.81 -17.70
C LYS A 260 -16.58 35.40 -17.16
N PRO A 261 -16.50 35.17 -15.84
CA PRO A 261 -16.92 33.90 -15.25
C PRO A 261 -18.44 33.75 -15.29
N LYS A 262 -18.94 32.52 -15.20
CA LYS A 262 -20.37 32.24 -15.10
C LYS A 262 -20.99 32.87 -13.86
N GLU A 263 -22.22 33.39 -14.01
CA GLU A 263 -22.99 33.98 -12.90
C GLU A 263 -23.45 32.93 -11.88
N ASN A 264 -23.71 31.69 -12.32
CA ASN A 264 -24.06 30.60 -11.42
C ASN A 264 -22.83 30.14 -10.62
N PHE A 265 -22.88 30.29 -9.29
CA PHE A 265 -21.80 29.91 -8.37
C PHE A 265 -21.35 28.45 -8.48
N ILE A 266 -22.25 27.50 -8.70
CA ILE A 266 -21.86 26.08 -8.80
C ILE A 266 -21.08 25.86 -10.10
N GLU A 267 -21.60 26.37 -11.21
CA GLU A 267 -20.99 26.22 -12.52
C GLU A 267 -19.66 26.98 -12.62
N SER A 268 -19.50 28.11 -11.93
CA SER A 268 -18.22 28.83 -11.90
C SER A 268 -17.14 28.09 -11.11
N MET A 269 -17.50 27.11 -10.28
CA MET A 269 -16.59 26.34 -9.43
C MET A 269 -16.25 24.95 -9.98
N GLU A 270 -17.06 24.40 -10.89
CA GLU A 270 -16.84 23.06 -11.48
C GLU A 270 -16.10 23.17 -12.83
N ASP A 271 -14.77 23.09 -12.78
CA ASP A 271 -13.93 23.17 -13.98
C ASP A 271 -14.16 22.01 -14.95
N GLY A 272 -14.38 22.34 -16.22
CA GLY A 272 -14.48 21.38 -17.31
C GLY A 272 -15.81 20.61 -17.34
N THR A 273 -15.76 19.42 -17.97
CA THR A 273 -16.86 18.47 -17.88
C THR A 273 -16.73 17.68 -16.58
N ILE A 274 -17.70 17.80 -15.69
CA ILE A 274 -17.75 17.01 -14.45
C ILE A 274 -17.81 15.52 -14.75
N ASN A 275 -17.37 14.68 -13.81
CA ASN A 275 -17.45 13.22 -13.91
C ASN A 275 -18.92 12.75 -13.76
N PHE A 276 -19.74 13.08 -14.75
CA PHE A 276 -21.18 12.82 -14.74
C PHE A 276 -21.48 11.33 -14.66
N GLN A 277 -20.69 10.46 -15.32
CA GLN A 277 -20.85 9.01 -15.20
C GLN A 277 -20.68 8.55 -13.75
N GLY A 278 -19.61 8.98 -13.07
CA GLY A 278 -19.39 8.69 -11.67
C GLY A 278 -20.49 9.27 -10.77
N ILE A 279 -20.90 10.51 -11.02
CA ILE A 279 -21.98 11.16 -10.26
C ILE A 279 -23.26 10.33 -10.35
N ILE A 280 -23.65 9.88 -11.54
CA ILE A 280 -24.88 9.10 -11.75
C ILE A 280 -24.87 7.78 -10.96
N THR A 281 -23.71 7.14 -10.77
CA THR A 281 -23.64 5.93 -9.92
C THR A 281 -24.02 6.19 -8.46
N LEU A 282 -23.92 7.44 -7.99
CA LEU A 282 -24.28 7.82 -6.62
C LEU A 282 -25.77 7.65 -6.33
N GLU A 283 -26.64 7.61 -7.35
CA GLU A 283 -28.05 7.25 -7.16
C GLU A 283 -28.17 5.92 -6.42
N LYS A 284 -27.43 4.91 -6.90
CA LYS A 284 -27.42 3.57 -6.29
C LYS A 284 -26.66 3.54 -4.98
N CYS A 285 -25.61 4.36 -4.82
CA CYS A 285 -24.92 4.51 -3.54
C CYS A 285 -25.85 5.03 -2.43
N PHE A 286 -26.64 6.06 -2.72
CA PHE A 286 -27.62 6.58 -1.76
C PHE A 286 -28.84 5.65 -1.60
N ASP A 287 -29.19 4.85 -2.61
CA ASP A 287 -30.21 3.79 -2.46
C ASP A 287 -29.73 2.71 -1.49
N GLU A 288 -28.45 2.34 -1.51
CA GLU A 288 -27.86 1.40 -0.56
C GLU A 288 -28.06 1.87 0.89
N LEU A 289 -27.75 3.14 1.16
CA LEU A 289 -27.92 3.70 2.52
C LEU A 289 -29.37 3.77 2.97
N LYS A 290 -30.31 3.84 2.02
CA LYS A 290 -31.74 3.93 2.30
C LYS A 290 -32.39 2.57 2.48
N TYR A 291 -32.04 1.59 1.64
CA TYR A 291 -32.76 0.32 1.54
C TYR A 291 -31.98 -0.88 2.08
N VAL A 292 -30.64 -0.81 2.15
CA VAL A 292 -29.80 -1.92 2.59
C VAL A 292 -29.31 -1.68 4.02
N GLU A 293 -28.57 -0.60 4.24
CA GLU A 293 -28.00 -0.33 5.57
C GLU A 293 -27.66 1.15 5.78
N THR A 294 -28.16 1.74 6.86
CA THR A 294 -27.89 3.15 7.19
C THR A 294 -26.45 3.38 7.66
N ILE A 295 -25.95 4.60 7.49
CA ILE A 295 -24.60 4.96 7.92
C ILE A 295 -24.41 4.85 9.45
N GLU A 296 -25.47 5.06 10.22
CA GLU A 296 -25.46 4.89 11.68
C GLU A 296 -25.33 3.42 12.08
N SER A 297 -26.02 2.51 11.38
CA SER A 297 -25.89 1.06 11.57
C SER A 297 -24.46 0.61 11.27
N ILE A 298 -23.90 1.04 10.12
CA ILE A 298 -22.51 0.76 9.74
C ILE A 298 -21.55 1.27 10.83
N GLY A 299 -21.76 2.50 11.30
CA GLY A 299 -20.96 3.10 12.35
C GLY A 299 -20.94 2.28 13.63
N ARG A 300 -22.12 1.86 14.13
CA ARG A 300 -22.20 1.06 15.37
C ARG A 300 -21.54 -0.31 15.21
N LYS A 301 -21.84 -1.03 14.13
CA LYS A 301 -21.23 -2.35 13.87
C LYS A 301 -19.70 -2.28 13.76
N THR A 302 -19.19 -1.30 13.02
CA THR A 302 -17.74 -1.13 12.87
C THR A 302 -17.07 -0.70 14.19
N PHE A 303 -17.74 0.09 15.03
CA PHE A 303 -17.28 0.39 16.38
C PHE A 303 -17.23 -0.86 17.26
N ASP A 304 -18.27 -1.70 17.25
CA ASP A 304 -18.30 -2.95 18.03
C ASP A 304 -17.18 -3.91 17.62
N ILE A 305 -16.96 -4.07 16.31
CA ILE A 305 -15.82 -4.84 15.77
C ILE A 305 -14.49 -4.24 16.25
N SER A 306 -14.36 -2.91 16.22
CA SER A 306 -13.15 -2.24 16.69
C SER A 306 -12.93 -2.44 18.20
N MET A 307 -13.99 -2.49 19.01
CA MET A 307 -13.89 -2.80 20.43
C MET A 307 -13.39 -4.23 20.66
N VAL A 308 -13.89 -5.21 19.89
CA VAL A 308 -13.37 -6.59 19.95
C VAL A 308 -11.89 -6.63 19.59
N ALA A 309 -11.48 -5.92 18.54
CA ALA A 309 -10.08 -5.85 18.13
C ALA A 309 -9.21 -5.14 19.18
N TYR A 310 -9.69 -4.05 19.77
CA TYR A 310 -9.00 -3.34 20.85
C TYR A 310 -8.77 -4.23 22.08
N ASN A 311 -9.82 -4.93 22.53
CA ASN A 311 -9.72 -5.86 23.67
C ASN A 311 -8.75 -7.01 23.36
N MET A 312 -8.81 -7.56 22.15
CA MET A 312 -7.85 -8.57 21.70
C MET A 312 -6.41 -8.03 21.73
N LEU A 313 -6.13 -6.88 21.10
CA LEU A 313 -4.79 -6.32 21.01
C LEU A 313 -4.19 -6.00 22.39
N THR A 314 -4.99 -5.47 23.30
CA THR A 314 -4.58 -5.16 24.68
C THR A 314 -4.38 -6.40 25.57
N SER A 315 -4.99 -7.53 25.21
CA SER A 315 -4.80 -8.80 25.92
C SER A 315 -3.50 -9.54 25.55
N LEU A 316 -2.87 -9.19 24.43
CA LEU A 316 -1.68 -9.88 23.93
C LEU A 316 -0.44 -9.54 24.76
N LYS A 317 0.01 -10.50 25.56
CA LYS A 317 1.17 -10.39 26.44
C LYS A 317 2.17 -11.51 26.24
N TYR A 318 3.42 -11.21 26.57
CA TYR A 318 4.50 -12.17 26.70
C TYR A 318 4.43 -12.90 28.05
N GLU A 319 5.21 -13.99 28.19
CA GLU A 319 5.34 -14.74 29.46
C GLU A 319 5.86 -13.85 30.62
N ASN A 320 6.60 -12.79 30.31
CA ASN A 320 7.11 -11.81 31.29
C ASN A 320 6.13 -10.64 31.55
N ASP A 321 4.84 -10.82 31.26
CA ASP A 321 3.75 -9.84 31.39
C ASP A 321 3.90 -8.53 30.59
N GLN A 322 4.93 -8.41 29.74
CA GLN A 322 5.05 -7.26 28.84
C GLN A 322 4.01 -7.35 27.72
N ASN A 323 3.37 -6.22 27.41
CA ASN A 323 2.41 -6.14 26.31
C ASN A 323 3.14 -6.26 24.96
N LEU A 324 2.55 -6.98 24.01
CA LEU A 324 3.01 -7.00 22.62
C LEU A 324 2.66 -5.70 21.89
N VAL A 325 1.53 -5.08 22.23
CA VAL A 325 0.94 -3.98 21.45
C VAL A 325 0.96 -2.67 22.25
N VAL A 326 1.36 -1.58 21.58
CA VAL A 326 1.27 -0.20 22.08
C VAL A 326 0.25 0.56 21.24
N ILE A 327 -0.91 0.87 21.82
CA ILE A 327 -2.03 1.54 21.12
C ILE A 327 -1.95 3.07 21.29
N TYR A 328 -2.25 3.80 20.22
CA TYR A 328 -2.24 5.26 20.18
C TYR A 328 -3.65 5.84 19.98
N GLY A 329 -3.97 6.91 20.71
CA GLY A 329 -5.19 7.71 20.54
C GLY A 329 -6.48 7.18 21.20
N TRP A 330 -6.48 5.94 21.71
CA TRP A 330 -7.64 5.30 22.34
C TRP A 330 -7.62 5.45 23.87
N LYS A 331 -8.20 6.55 24.41
CA LYS A 331 -8.28 6.82 25.87
C LYS A 331 -9.72 6.91 26.40
N ASP A 332 -10.59 7.66 25.72
CA ASP A 332 -12.00 7.86 26.11
C ASP A 332 -12.95 7.12 25.15
N ILE A 333 -12.97 5.80 25.23
CA ILE A 333 -13.55 4.95 24.19
C ILE A 333 -15.07 4.86 24.34
N CYS A 334 -15.80 5.62 23.52
CA CYS A 334 -17.23 5.45 23.29
C CYS A 334 -17.56 5.74 21.82
N TYR A 335 -18.73 5.31 21.35
CA TYR A 335 -19.12 5.46 19.95
C TYR A 335 -19.08 6.92 19.47
N GLU A 336 -19.44 7.87 20.33
CA GLU A 336 -19.50 9.29 20.03
C GLU A 336 -18.10 9.91 19.86
N LYS A 337 -17.09 9.37 20.55
CA LYS A 337 -15.72 9.90 20.60
C LYS A 337 -14.71 9.12 19.77
N GLN A 338 -15.04 7.89 19.38
CA GLN A 338 -14.10 6.98 18.72
C GLN A 338 -14.74 6.33 17.48
N GLY A 339 -14.00 6.35 16.37
CA GLY A 339 -14.31 5.69 15.12
C GLY A 339 -13.59 4.36 14.96
N PRO A 340 -13.84 3.65 13.84
CA PRO A 340 -13.40 2.27 13.66
C PRO A 340 -11.95 2.17 13.14
N ILE A 341 -11.03 2.91 13.75
CA ILE A 341 -9.62 2.97 13.38
C ILE A 341 -8.78 2.76 14.63
N ILE A 342 -7.86 1.79 14.60
CA ILE A 342 -6.90 1.54 15.68
C ILE A 342 -5.50 1.78 15.12
N ASN A 343 -4.75 2.64 15.80
CA ASN A 343 -3.35 2.88 15.51
C ASN A 343 -2.50 2.25 16.61
N PHE A 344 -1.51 1.46 16.24
CA PHE A 344 -0.62 0.81 17.19
C PHE A 344 0.77 0.55 16.61
N ASN A 345 1.70 0.21 17.49
CA ASN A 345 2.94 -0.47 17.13
C ASN A 345 3.09 -1.75 17.94
N LEU A 346 3.96 -2.63 17.46
CA LEU A 346 4.35 -3.83 18.19
C LEU A 346 5.68 -3.57 18.92
N GLN A 347 5.83 -4.16 20.11
CA GLN A 347 7.06 -4.14 20.89
C GLN A 347 7.42 -5.57 21.31
N ARG A 348 8.72 -5.82 21.49
CA ARG A 348 9.24 -7.11 21.97
C ARG A 348 9.14 -7.23 23.49
N SER A 349 9.46 -8.41 24.01
CA SER A 349 9.49 -8.69 25.45
C SER A 349 10.52 -7.84 26.21
N ASP A 350 11.55 -7.31 25.52
CA ASP A 350 12.55 -6.36 26.04
C ASP A 350 12.17 -4.88 25.83
N LYS A 351 10.92 -4.60 25.41
CA LYS A 351 10.37 -3.28 25.06
C LYS A 351 10.96 -2.62 23.83
N LYS A 352 11.85 -3.28 23.07
CA LYS A 352 12.30 -2.73 21.79
C LYS A 352 11.16 -2.76 20.78
N MET A 353 11.01 -1.68 20.02
CA MET A 353 9.99 -1.58 18.98
C MET A 353 10.26 -2.57 17.85
N ILE A 354 9.19 -3.17 17.34
CA ILE A 354 9.21 -3.98 16.11
C ILE A 354 8.91 -3.05 14.93
N GLY A 355 9.69 -3.16 13.85
CA GLY A 355 9.51 -2.34 12.66
C GLY A 355 8.16 -2.61 11.99
N TYR A 356 7.52 -1.56 11.44
CA TYR A 356 6.22 -1.72 10.80
C TYR A 356 6.31 -2.54 9.50
N ASN A 357 7.43 -2.56 8.77
CA ASN A 357 7.62 -3.43 7.60
C ASN A 357 7.74 -4.90 7.99
N GLU A 358 8.36 -5.23 9.14
CA GLU A 358 8.35 -6.60 9.65
C GLU A 358 6.90 -7.05 9.85
N THR A 359 6.10 -6.23 10.52
CA THR A 359 4.69 -6.54 10.78
C THR A 359 3.87 -6.62 9.50
N GLN A 360 4.11 -5.73 8.54
CA GLN A 360 3.44 -5.78 7.23
C GLN A 360 3.77 -7.07 6.47
N LYS A 361 5.05 -7.48 6.42
CA LYS A 361 5.46 -8.75 5.78
C LYS A 361 4.81 -9.95 6.44
N MET A 362 4.70 -9.95 7.78
CA MET A 362 4.00 -11.01 8.51
C MET A 362 2.50 -10.99 8.24
N ALA A 363 1.87 -9.82 8.17
CA ALA A 363 0.45 -9.70 7.84
C ALA A 363 0.15 -10.24 6.43
N GLU A 364 0.98 -9.89 5.44
CA GLU A 364 0.85 -10.38 4.06
C GLU A 364 0.96 -11.92 3.98
N LEU A 365 1.77 -12.57 4.83
CA LEU A 365 1.87 -14.03 4.87
C LEU A 365 0.57 -14.70 5.31
N PHE A 366 -0.21 -14.01 6.14
CA PHE A 366 -1.51 -14.45 6.62
C PHE A 366 -2.65 -13.90 5.76
N ASP A 367 -2.36 -13.34 4.57
CA ASP A 367 -3.33 -12.65 3.68
C ASP A 367 -4.10 -11.52 4.39
N ILE A 368 -3.45 -10.84 5.33
CA ILE A 368 -3.98 -9.67 6.04
C ILE A 368 -3.38 -8.43 5.43
N GLU A 369 -4.24 -7.54 4.96
CA GLU A 369 -3.85 -6.22 4.47
C GLU A 369 -4.14 -5.16 5.53
N LEU A 370 -3.08 -4.52 5.98
CA LEU A 370 -3.09 -3.41 6.92
C LEU A 370 -2.27 -2.25 6.34
N ARG A 371 -2.37 -1.07 6.97
CA ARG A 371 -1.61 0.11 6.53
C ARG A 371 -0.46 0.40 7.48
N SER A 372 0.69 0.76 6.94
CA SER A 372 1.88 1.15 7.69
C SER A 372 2.31 2.60 7.36
N GLY A 373 3.14 3.20 8.22
CA GLY A 373 3.70 4.55 8.05
C GLY A 373 2.98 5.64 8.87
N CYS A 374 2.97 6.88 8.35
CA CYS A 374 2.34 8.03 9.01
C CYS A 374 0.94 8.38 8.47
N PHE A 375 0.34 7.53 7.63
CA PHE A 375 -1.05 7.64 7.15
C PHE A 375 -1.47 8.99 6.55
N CYS A 376 -0.54 9.76 5.98
CA CYS A 376 -0.80 11.13 5.53
C CYS A 376 -1.31 12.05 6.67
N ASN A 377 -0.88 11.80 7.90
CA ASN A 377 -1.13 12.62 9.08
C ASN A 377 0.15 12.70 9.92
N ILE A 378 0.99 13.64 9.51
CA ILE A 378 2.34 13.81 10.05
C ILE A 378 2.29 14.27 11.51
N GLY A 379 1.39 15.19 11.85
CA GLY A 379 1.31 15.71 13.23
C GLY A 379 0.86 14.65 14.23
N ALA A 380 -0.06 13.75 13.85
CA ALA A 380 -0.38 12.57 14.65
C ALA A 380 0.82 11.64 14.81
N CYS A 381 1.53 11.37 13.71
CA CYS A 381 2.71 10.51 13.71
C CYS A 381 3.78 11.02 14.68
N ILE A 382 4.13 12.31 14.58
CA ILE A 382 5.12 12.97 15.46
C ILE A 382 4.68 12.89 16.92
N ASN A 383 3.41 13.20 17.20
CA ASN A 383 2.89 13.25 18.56
C ASN A 383 2.83 11.86 19.21
N TYR A 384 2.40 10.84 18.49
CA TYR A 384 2.28 9.48 19.04
C TYR A 384 3.63 8.77 19.17
N LEU A 385 4.60 9.10 18.33
CA LEU A 385 5.93 8.51 18.33
C LEU A 385 6.96 9.31 19.17
N ASN A 386 6.54 10.44 19.76
CA ASN A 386 7.42 11.36 20.51
C ASN A 386 8.69 11.74 19.73
N LEU A 387 8.52 12.08 18.45
CA LEU A 387 9.62 12.53 17.58
C LEU A 387 9.93 14.01 17.85
N THR A 388 11.21 14.34 18.00
CA THR A 388 11.66 15.72 18.17
C THR A 388 11.83 16.45 16.83
N ALA A 389 11.97 17.77 16.85
CA ALA A 389 12.27 18.54 15.64
C ALA A 389 13.61 18.14 15.01
N ASP A 390 14.60 17.80 15.84
CA ASP A 390 15.90 17.32 15.38
C ASP A 390 15.79 15.91 14.77
N ASP A 391 14.98 15.01 15.36
CA ASP A 391 14.67 13.71 14.78
C ASP A 391 14.10 13.92 13.35
N ILE A 392 13.09 14.79 13.21
CA ILE A 392 12.44 15.07 11.93
C ILE A 392 13.42 15.65 10.90
N ASN A 393 14.23 16.63 11.29
CA ASN A 393 15.23 17.24 10.41
C ASN A 393 16.28 16.21 9.97
N ASN A 394 16.78 15.38 10.89
CA ASN A 394 17.73 14.32 10.58
C ASN A 394 17.14 13.24 9.67
N ILE A 395 15.86 12.90 9.83
CA ILE A 395 15.17 11.88 9.02
C ILE A 395 14.85 12.40 7.61
N TRP A 396 14.35 13.64 7.48
CA TRP A 396 13.86 14.17 6.20
C TRP A 396 14.90 14.98 5.41
N MET A 397 15.77 15.76 6.06
CA MET A 397 16.79 16.54 5.36
C MET A 397 18.03 15.72 4.97
N SER A 398 18.28 14.56 5.61
CA SER A 398 19.38 13.68 5.21
C SER A 398 19.13 12.92 3.90
N GLY A 399 17.92 13.00 3.34
CA GLY A 399 17.54 12.29 2.11
C GLY A 399 17.48 10.76 2.25
N LYS A 400 17.72 10.22 3.45
CA LYS A 400 17.75 8.78 3.73
C LYS A 400 16.36 8.15 3.72
N LYS A 401 15.29 8.93 3.99
CA LYS A 401 13.92 8.42 4.03
C LYS A 401 13.09 8.77 2.79
N LYS A 402 12.56 7.77 2.09
CA LYS A 402 11.58 7.92 1.00
C LYS A 402 10.27 7.21 1.36
N CYS A 403 9.13 7.71 0.93
CA CYS A 403 7.85 7.01 1.16
C CYS A 403 7.91 5.60 0.51
N GLY A 404 7.79 4.55 1.32
CA GLY A 404 7.90 3.15 0.88
C GLY A 404 9.30 2.54 0.99
N ASP A 405 10.21 3.17 1.71
CA ASP A 405 11.52 2.59 2.02
C ASP A 405 11.49 1.53 3.15
N THR A 406 12.63 0.88 3.34
CA THR A 406 12.81 -0.22 4.30
C THR A 406 13.26 0.24 5.70
N ILE A 407 13.46 1.55 5.90
CA ILE A 407 13.99 2.13 7.16
C ILE A 407 12.84 2.52 8.08
N ASP A 408 12.61 1.71 9.12
CA ASP A 408 11.45 1.86 10.00
C ASP A 408 11.78 2.29 11.42
N ILE A 409 13.04 2.12 11.85
CA ILE A 409 13.51 2.39 13.21
C ILE A 409 14.84 3.13 13.12
N ILE A 410 14.99 4.22 13.87
CA ILE A 410 16.26 4.92 14.11
C ILE A 410 16.39 5.13 15.62
N ASP A 411 17.54 4.77 16.19
CA ASP A 411 17.84 4.88 17.63
C ASP A 411 16.77 4.25 18.54
N GLY A 412 16.19 3.13 18.10
CA GLY A 412 15.14 2.40 18.82
C GLY A 412 13.74 3.02 18.74
N LYS A 413 13.57 4.20 18.12
CA LYS A 413 12.27 4.84 17.88
C LYS A 413 11.73 4.43 16.51
N SER A 414 10.44 4.06 16.46
CA SER A 414 9.77 3.82 15.18
C SER A 414 9.52 5.14 14.45
N LEU A 415 9.71 5.12 13.14
CA LEU A 415 9.49 6.27 12.24
C LEU A 415 8.07 6.30 11.63
N GLY A 416 7.19 5.42 12.11
CA GLY A 416 5.85 5.23 11.61
C GLY A 416 5.06 4.33 12.56
N SER A 417 3.86 3.95 12.13
CA SER A 417 2.99 3.08 12.91
C SER A 417 2.18 2.15 12.04
N ILE A 418 1.42 1.25 12.65
CA ILE A 418 0.47 0.34 11.98
C ILE A 418 -0.94 0.82 12.26
N ARG A 419 -1.76 0.90 11.22
CA ARG A 419 -3.18 1.22 11.31
C ARG A 419 -4.01 0.08 10.75
N ILE A 420 -4.96 -0.36 11.56
CA ILE A 420 -6.08 -1.18 11.12
C ILE A 420 -7.36 -0.35 11.19
N SER A 421 -8.22 -0.51 10.20
CA SER A 421 -9.46 0.23 10.09
C SER A 421 -10.55 -0.61 9.47
N PHE A 422 -11.73 -0.58 10.06
CA PHE A 422 -12.82 -1.49 9.76
C PHE A 422 -13.91 -0.79 8.94
N GLY A 423 -14.47 -1.52 7.98
CA GLY A 423 -15.62 -1.11 7.18
C GLY A 423 -16.76 -2.13 7.24
N LYS A 424 -17.84 -1.86 6.50
CA LYS A 424 -19.08 -2.68 6.50
C LYS A 424 -18.89 -4.14 6.07
N TRP A 425 -17.75 -4.49 5.48
CA TRP A 425 -17.42 -5.86 5.05
C TRP A 425 -16.70 -6.69 6.12
N ASN A 426 -16.20 -6.06 7.18
CA ASN A 426 -15.40 -6.75 8.18
C ASN A 426 -16.25 -7.57 9.15
N THR A 427 -15.64 -8.63 9.68
CA THR A 427 -16.26 -9.56 10.63
C THR A 427 -15.35 -9.86 11.81
N ILE A 428 -15.88 -10.54 12.84
CA ILE A 428 -15.07 -11.00 13.98
C ILE A 428 -14.02 -12.04 13.55
N ASP A 429 -14.29 -12.82 12.49
CA ASP A 429 -13.32 -13.79 11.98
C ASP A 429 -12.05 -13.13 11.42
N ASP A 430 -12.18 -11.91 10.88
CA ASP A 430 -11.04 -11.10 10.45
C ASP A 430 -10.12 -10.78 11.64
N ILE A 431 -10.71 -10.45 12.80
CA ILE A 431 -9.99 -10.17 14.05
C ILE A 431 -9.30 -11.43 14.55
N ARG A 432 -9.99 -12.59 14.53
CA ARG A 432 -9.40 -13.88 14.92
C ARG A 432 -8.20 -14.25 14.06
N ARG A 433 -8.23 -13.93 12.76
CA ARG A 433 -7.09 -14.16 11.86
C ARG A 433 -5.92 -13.23 12.20
N LEU A 434 -6.20 -11.97 12.51
CA LEU A 434 -5.19 -11.02 13.01
C LEU A 434 -4.57 -11.49 14.33
N GLU A 435 -5.39 -11.94 15.28
CA GLU A 435 -4.94 -12.49 16.55
C GLU A 435 -4.03 -13.71 16.35
N LYS A 436 -4.44 -14.66 15.51
CA LYS A 436 -3.63 -15.84 15.18
C LYS A 436 -2.28 -15.44 14.61
N MET A 437 -2.24 -14.49 13.68
CA MET A 437 -0.99 -13.97 13.11
C MET A 437 -0.11 -13.36 14.20
N LEU A 438 -0.67 -12.51 15.06
CA LEU A 438 0.10 -11.85 16.12
C LEU A 438 0.66 -12.84 17.14
N GLN A 439 -0.15 -13.79 17.61
CA GLN A 439 0.27 -14.83 18.54
C GLN A 439 1.35 -15.74 17.93
N TYR A 440 1.15 -16.16 16.68
CA TYR A 440 2.06 -17.08 16.03
C TYR A 440 3.40 -16.43 15.69
N CYS A 441 3.35 -15.25 15.07
CA CYS A 441 4.55 -14.53 14.65
C CYS A 441 5.29 -13.93 15.84
N PHE A 442 4.62 -13.27 16.79
CA PHE A 442 5.34 -12.41 17.73
C PHE A 442 5.40 -12.95 19.16
N ILE A 443 4.47 -13.81 19.58
CA ILE A 443 4.48 -14.40 20.94
C ILE A 443 5.18 -15.76 20.93
N LYS A 444 4.70 -16.70 20.11
CA LYS A 444 5.28 -18.06 20.04
C LYS A 444 6.66 -18.09 19.38
N GLY A 445 6.90 -17.24 18.38
CA GLY A 445 8.19 -17.16 17.67
C GLY A 445 9.39 -16.65 18.48
N ASN A 446 9.19 -16.11 19.69
CA ASN A 446 10.29 -15.56 20.50
C ASN A 446 11.19 -16.63 21.15
N LYS A 447 10.83 -17.93 21.11
CA LYS A 447 11.57 -19.00 21.82
C LYS A 447 12.84 -19.49 21.10
N ILE A 448 13.12 -19.08 19.87
CA ILE A 448 14.23 -19.63 19.04
C ILE A 448 15.47 -18.70 19.03
N ARG A 449 15.53 -17.70 19.91
CA ARG A 449 16.56 -16.66 19.89
C ARG A 449 17.64 -16.89 20.93
N GLU A 450 18.48 -17.90 20.72
CA GLU A 450 19.72 -18.05 21.49
C GLU A 450 20.62 -19.09 20.83
N ASN A 451 21.23 -18.76 19.70
CA ASN A 451 22.41 -19.48 19.23
C ASN A 451 23.45 -18.47 18.75
N ASN A 452 24.36 -18.12 19.65
CA ASN A 452 25.57 -17.37 19.34
C ASN A 452 26.57 -18.32 18.69
N TYR A 453 26.57 -18.40 17.36
CA TYR A 453 27.71 -18.96 16.65
C TYR A 453 28.84 -17.92 16.66
N THR A 454 29.75 -18.00 17.63
CA THR A 454 31.07 -17.36 17.53
C THR A 454 31.90 -18.16 16.53
N ILE A 455 32.49 -17.48 15.55
CA ILE A 455 33.25 -18.16 14.50
C ILE A 455 34.57 -17.43 14.28
N PRO A 456 35.71 -18.05 14.63
CA PRO A 456 36.97 -17.70 14.01
C PRO A 456 36.92 -18.25 12.58
N VAL A 457 36.66 -17.39 11.60
CA VAL A 457 36.63 -17.80 10.20
C VAL A 457 38.08 -17.73 9.69
N SER A 458 38.63 -18.87 9.26
CA SER A 458 39.83 -18.89 8.40
C SER A 458 39.62 -17.91 7.23
N SER A 459 40.67 -17.24 6.74
CA SER A 459 40.51 -16.30 5.62
C SER A 459 39.94 -16.95 4.35
N SER A 460 40.05 -18.28 4.25
CA SER A 460 39.47 -19.07 3.16
C SER A 460 39.10 -20.49 3.60
N MET A 461 38.21 -21.13 2.84
CA MET A 461 37.78 -22.53 3.00
C MET A 461 37.67 -23.21 1.63
N LEU A 462 38.18 -24.44 1.52
CA LEU A 462 37.98 -25.30 0.34
C LEU A 462 36.71 -26.12 0.53
N VAL A 463 35.76 -26.01 -0.39
CA VAL A 463 34.48 -26.76 -0.34
C VAL A 463 34.13 -27.32 -1.71
N ARG A 464 33.12 -28.19 -1.78
CA ARG A 464 32.60 -28.73 -3.05
C ARG A 464 31.22 -28.19 -3.37
N ILE A 465 30.95 -28.01 -4.66
CA ILE A 465 29.60 -27.73 -5.16
C ILE A 465 28.77 -29.01 -5.02
N LEU A 466 27.77 -29.00 -4.15
CA LEU A 466 26.94 -30.17 -3.89
C LEU A 466 25.85 -30.35 -4.95
N ARG A 467 25.20 -29.25 -5.35
CA ARG A 467 24.08 -29.27 -6.31
C ARG A 467 24.04 -28.00 -7.13
N ILE A 468 23.54 -28.14 -8.35
CA ILE A 468 23.38 -27.06 -9.33
C ILE A 468 21.93 -27.08 -9.81
N PHE A 469 21.24 -25.95 -9.73
CA PHE A 469 19.86 -25.82 -10.19
C PHE A 469 19.65 -24.70 -11.19
N LEU A 470 18.76 -24.97 -12.13
CA LEU A 470 18.23 -24.03 -13.11
C LEU A 470 16.73 -23.83 -12.99
N TYR A 471 16.26 -22.69 -13.47
CA TYR A 471 14.86 -22.31 -13.56
C TYR A 471 14.59 -21.72 -14.96
N PRO A 472 14.56 -22.54 -16.02
CA PRO A 472 14.38 -22.07 -17.40
C PRO A 472 13.14 -21.17 -17.57
N ILE A 473 12.06 -21.49 -16.85
CA ILE A 473 10.85 -20.68 -16.75
C ILE A 473 10.79 -20.02 -15.37
N LYS A 474 10.67 -18.69 -15.34
CA LYS A 474 10.57 -17.91 -14.12
C LYS A 474 9.41 -18.39 -13.26
N SER A 475 9.67 -18.52 -11.95
CA SER A 475 8.70 -18.97 -10.93
C SER A 475 8.24 -20.42 -11.04
N CYS A 476 8.72 -21.21 -12.01
CA CYS A 476 8.38 -22.64 -12.16
C CYS A 476 9.35 -23.55 -11.40
N GLY A 477 9.15 -24.86 -11.45
CA GLY A 477 9.99 -25.85 -10.77
C GLY A 477 11.48 -25.77 -11.14
N TYR A 478 12.33 -26.33 -10.27
CA TYR A 478 13.77 -26.44 -10.52
C TYR A 478 14.09 -27.56 -11.52
N LEU A 479 15.21 -27.41 -12.20
CA LEU A 479 15.91 -28.47 -12.95
C LEU A 479 17.29 -28.66 -12.30
N GLU A 480 17.55 -29.83 -11.73
CA GLU A 480 18.90 -30.18 -11.23
C GLU A 480 19.77 -30.69 -12.37
N VAL A 481 21.03 -30.26 -12.39
CA VAL A 481 22.01 -30.63 -13.41
C VAL A 481 23.35 -31.00 -12.80
N ASP A 482 24.09 -31.89 -13.47
CA ASP A 482 25.44 -32.29 -13.04
C ASP A 482 26.53 -31.32 -13.52
N LYS A 483 26.29 -30.61 -14.62
CA LYS A 483 27.19 -29.58 -15.13
C LYS A 483 26.40 -28.56 -15.91
N TRP A 484 26.84 -27.30 -15.88
CA TRP A 484 26.18 -26.26 -16.67
C TRP A 484 27.12 -25.12 -17.03
N THR A 485 26.75 -24.42 -18.10
CA THR A 485 27.53 -23.28 -18.59
C THR A 485 27.13 -22.00 -17.86
N ILE A 486 28.12 -21.25 -17.36
CA ILE A 486 27.91 -19.96 -16.67
C ILE A 486 28.62 -18.82 -17.41
N SER A 487 28.04 -17.63 -17.30
CA SER A 487 28.55 -16.39 -17.90
C SER A 487 28.30 -15.19 -16.97
N GLU A 488 28.73 -13.99 -17.38
CA GLU A 488 28.43 -12.74 -16.67
C GLU A 488 26.90 -12.50 -16.53
N LYS A 489 26.09 -13.03 -17.46
CA LYS A 489 24.63 -12.93 -17.43
C LYS A 489 23.95 -13.92 -16.47
N GLY A 490 24.68 -14.90 -15.94
CA GLY A 490 24.14 -15.99 -15.12
C GLY A 490 24.38 -17.36 -15.73
N MET A 491 23.56 -18.34 -15.31
CA MET A 491 23.52 -19.66 -15.94
C MET A 491 22.92 -19.56 -17.34
N ASP A 492 23.54 -20.21 -18.32
CA ASP A 492 23.01 -20.27 -19.68
C ASP A 492 21.58 -20.84 -19.65
N LYS A 493 20.68 -20.34 -20.49
CA LYS A 493 19.29 -20.79 -20.56
C LYS A 493 18.46 -20.70 -19.25
N ASP A 494 18.95 -20.02 -18.20
CA ASP A 494 18.18 -19.76 -16.97
C ASP A 494 17.24 -18.56 -17.14
N ARG A 495 15.99 -18.68 -16.65
CA ARG A 495 14.95 -17.63 -16.70
C ARG A 495 14.78 -17.00 -18.08
N MET A 496 14.81 -17.82 -19.14
CA MET A 496 14.56 -17.40 -20.52
C MET A 496 13.07 -17.18 -20.81
N MET A 497 12.19 -17.75 -19.98
CA MET A 497 10.74 -17.71 -20.15
C MET A 497 10.01 -17.25 -18.89
N MET A 498 8.78 -16.78 -19.05
CA MET A 498 7.83 -16.51 -17.96
C MET A 498 6.38 -16.79 -18.42
N ILE A 499 5.44 -16.79 -17.49
CA ILE A 499 4.01 -16.91 -17.80
C ILE A 499 3.33 -15.57 -17.55
N VAL A 500 2.39 -15.19 -18.41
CA VAL A 500 1.54 -14.00 -18.23
C VAL A 500 0.06 -14.37 -18.23
N ASP A 501 -0.75 -13.52 -17.62
CA ASP A 501 -2.20 -13.59 -17.72
C ASP A 501 -2.72 -12.99 -19.05
N LYS A 502 -4.05 -12.98 -19.22
CA LYS A 502 -4.72 -12.42 -20.40
C LYS A 502 -4.45 -10.94 -20.67
N ASN A 503 -4.01 -10.19 -19.65
CA ASN A 503 -3.69 -8.78 -19.75
C ASN A 503 -2.19 -8.55 -19.98
N GLY A 504 -1.40 -9.62 -20.13
CA GLY A 504 0.06 -9.55 -20.25
C GLY A 504 0.78 -9.33 -18.91
N ILE A 505 0.11 -9.47 -17.76
CA ILE A 505 0.70 -9.28 -16.44
C ILE A 505 1.47 -10.56 -16.05
N PRO A 506 2.74 -10.48 -15.62
CA PRO A 506 3.52 -11.63 -15.19
C PRO A 506 2.87 -12.39 -14.03
N ILE A 507 2.67 -13.69 -14.23
CA ILE A 507 2.24 -14.62 -13.19
C ILE A 507 3.47 -15.06 -12.40
N THR A 508 3.33 -15.08 -11.08
CA THR A 508 4.41 -15.47 -10.17
C THR A 508 3.95 -16.61 -9.28
N GLN A 509 4.90 -17.37 -8.74
CA GLN A 509 4.56 -18.47 -7.83
C GLN A 509 3.80 -17.94 -6.59
N LYS A 510 4.04 -16.68 -6.18
CA LYS A 510 3.34 -16.02 -5.07
C LYS A 510 1.82 -15.91 -5.31
N THR A 511 1.43 -15.57 -6.53
CA THR A 511 0.02 -15.41 -6.92
C THR A 511 -0.57 -16.73 -7.41
N THR A 512 0.27 -17.63 -7.92
CA THR A 512 -0.13 -18.92 -8.47
C THR A 512 0.87 -20.01 -8.06
N PRO A 513 0.69 -20.61 -6.87
CA PRO A 513 1.61 -21.62 -6.35
C PRO A 513 1.77 -22.85 -7.25
N ALA A 514 0.74 -23.19 -8.02
CA ALA A 514 0.72 -24.30 -8.98
C ALA A 514 1.84 -24.22 -10.05
N MET A 515 2.50 -23.06 -10.24
CA MET A 515 3.68 -22.98 -11.11
C MET A 515 4.81 -23.93 -10.69
N CYS A 516 4.91 -24.35 -9.41
CA CYS A 516 5.89 -25.36 -8.99
C CYS A 516 5.71 -26.73 -9.67
N LEU A 517 4.49 -27.03 -10.15
CA LEU A 517 4.14 -28.28 -10.83
C LEU A 517 4.64 -28.31 -12.28
N ILE A 518 5.04 -27.18 -12.84
CA ILE A 518 5.65 -27.10 -14.16
C ILE A 518 7.13 -27.46 -14.00
N LYS A 519 7.52 -28.61 -14.56
CA LYS A 519 8.91 -29.08 -14.61
C LYS A 519 9.46 -28.92 -16.02
N THR A 520 10.78 -28.85 -16.11
CA THR A 520 11.47 -28.64 -17.39
C THR A 520 12.71 -29.50 -17.49
N TYR A 521 13.05 -29.97 -18.68
CA TYR A 521 14.34 -30.57 -19.00
C TYR A 521 14.80 -30.16 -20.40
N PHE A 522 16.09 -30.31 -20.68
CA PHE A 522 16.65 -30.13 -22.01
C PHE A 522 16.91 -31.49 -22.64
N ASP A 523 16.51 -31.66 -23.89
CA ASP A 523 16.78 -32.89 -24.63
C ASP A 523 18.23 -32.91 -25.19
N LYS A 524 18.54 -33.96 -25.95
CA LYS A 524 19.88 -34.14 -26.56
C LYS A 524 20.22 -33.07 -27.60
N ASN A 525 19.21 -32.41 -28.17
CA ASN A 525 19.37 -31.32 -29.13
C ASN A 525 19.48 -29.95 -28.41
N GLY A 526 19.27 -29.93 -27.09
CA GLY A 526 19.29 -28.71 -26.29
C GLY A 526 17.97 -27.94 -26.32
N GLU A 527 16.89 -28.56 -26.78
CA GLU A 527 15.54 -27.98 -26.82
C GLU A 527 14.84 -28.11 -25.47
N LEU A 528 14.07 -27.09 -25.11
CA LEU A 528 13.39 -27.03 -23.82
C LEU A 528 12.08 -27.83 -23.88
N ASN A 529 11.98 -28.85 -23.04
CA ASN A 529 10.75 -29.61 -22.84
C ASN A 529 10.09 -29.18 -21.54
N ILE A 530 8.78 -28.92 -21.58
CA ILE A 530 7.94 -28.54 -20.45
C ILE A 530 6.98 -29.69 -20.18
N ILE A 531 6.95 -30.15 -18.92
CA ILE A 531 6.12 -31.27 -18.50
C ILE A 531 5.35 -30.91 -17.23
N ASP A 532 4.20 -31.55 -17.07
CA ASP A 532 3.53 -31.65 -15.78
C ASP A 532 4.36 -32.54 -14.86
N LYS A 533 4.48 -32.15 -13.60
CA LYS A 533 5.18 -32.93 -12.57
C LYS A 533 4.63 -34.35 -12.44
N PHE A 534 3.33 -34.54 -12.59
CA PHE A 534 2.70 -35.87 -12.50
C PHE A 534 2.70 -36.62 -13.84
N GLU A 535 3.30 -36.06 -14.89
CA GLU A 535 3.41 -36.64 -16.23
C GLU A 535 2.06 -37.08 -16.83
N ASN A 536 0.96 -36.43 -16.42
CA ASN A 536 -0.38 -36.77 -16.89
C ASN A 536 -0.79 -36.02 -18.17
N MET A 537 0.02 -35.05 -18.59
CA MET A 537 -0.26 -34.18 -19.74
C MET A 537 0.76 -34.37 -20.85
N THR A 538 0.39 -33.94 -22.06
CA THR A 538 1.28 -33.93 -23.22
C THR A 538 2.49 -33.02 -22.98
N ASN A 539 3.69 -33.53 -23.26
CA ASN A 539 4.93 -32.76 -23.19
C ASN A 539 4.94 -31.65 -24.24
N LEU A 540 5.31 -30.44 -23.83
CA LEU A 540 5.48 -29.31 -24.74
C LEU A 540 6.95 -29.17 -25.10
N CYS A 541 7.30 -29.36 -26.37
CA CYS A 541 8.66 -29.10 -26.86
C CYS A 541 8.74 -27.71 -27.50
N ILE A 542 9.65 -26.87 -26.98
CA ILE A 542 9.96 -25.55 -27.52
C ILE A 542 11.22 -25.66 -28.37
N SER A 543 11.05 -25.91 -29.67
CA SER A 543 12.11 -25.96 -30.69
C SER A 543 12.28 -24.62 -31.42
N GLU A 544 13.45 -24.40 -32.02
CA GLU A 544 13.73 -23.20 -32.85
C GLU A 544 12.88 -23.19 -34.15
N GLU A 545 12.45 -24.35 -34.66
CA GLU A 545 11.57 -24.44 -35.83
C GLU A 545 10.13 -23.97 -35.51
N ASN A 546 9.62 -24.29 -34.32
CA ASN A 546 8.32 -23.80 -33.86
C ASN A 546 8.31 -22.28 -33.63
N GLU A 547 9.46 -21.69 -33.28
CA GLU A 547 9.58 -20.23 -33.10
C GLU A 547 9.30 -19.45 -34.37
N ASN A 548 9.73 -19.95 -35.53
CA ASN A 548 9.52 -19.27 -36.82
C ASN A 548 8.05 -19.30 -37.28
N ASP A 549 7.29 -20.35 -36.94
CA ASP A 549 5.85 -20.39 -37.22
C ASP A 549 5.03 -19.65 -36.16
N ILE A 550 5.47 -19.60 -34.90
CA ILE A 550 4.89 -18.76 -33.85
C ILE A 550 5.13 -17.26 -34.14
N MET A 551 6.32 -16.88 -34.61
CA MET A 551 6.65 -15.50 -35.00
C MET A 551 5.79 -14.94 -36.14
N LYS A 552 5.17 -15.80 -36.97
CA LYS A 552 4.25 -15.34 -38.03
C LYS A 552 2.88 -14.94 -37.51
N ASN A 553 2.48 -15.36 -36.30
CA ASN A 553 1.09 -15.29 -35.85
C ASN A 553 0.84 -14.51 -34.53
N GLU A 554 1.85 -14.05 -33.79
CA GLU A 554 1.64 -13.26 -32.55
C GLU A 554 2.63 -12.08 -32.36
N TYR A 555 2.24 -11.14 -31.49
CA TYR A 555 2.86 -9.84 -31.27
C TYR A 555 4.17 -9.91 -30.46
N VAL A 556 5.22 -9.23 -30.92
CA VAL A 556 6.42 -8.96 -30.13
C VAL A 556 6.10 -7.86 -29.10
N VAL A 557 6.23 -8.17 -27.82
CA VAL A 557 6.08 -7.18 -26.74
C VAL A 557 7.48 -6.73 -26.30
N CYS A 558 7.80 -5.45 -26.52
CA CYS A 558 9.06 -4.85 -26.07
C CYS A 558 8.81 -3.88 -24.92
N SER A 559 9.48 -4.09 -23.78
CA SER A 559 9.47 -3.23 -22.60
C SER A 559 10.85 -3.22 -21.97
N ASP A 560 11.42 -2.05 -21.69
CA ASP A 560 12.72 -1.87 -21.00
C ASP A 560 13.86 -2.73 -21.59
N ASN A 561 14.18 -2.57 -22.88
CA ASN A 561 15.22 -3.32 -23.59
C ASN A 561 15.06 -4.86 -23.56
N ARG A 562 13.84 -5.37 -23.36
CA ARG A 562 13.50 -6.79 -23.49
C ARG A 562 12.39 -6.97 -24.50
N CYS A 563 12.64 -7.70 -25.57
CA CYS A 563 11.61 -8.13 -26.52
C CYS A 563 11.28 -9.61 -26.29
N SER A 564 9.99 -9.94 -26.23
CA SER A 564 9.55 -11.32 -25.97
C SER A 564 8.58 -11.81 -27.03
N ILE A 565 8.63 -13.11 -27.29
CA ILE A 565 7.74 -13.85 -28.18
C ILE A 565 6.70 -14.56 -27.32
N VAL A 566 5.43 -14.42 -27.69
CA VAL A 566 4.33 -15.18 -27.09
C VAL A 566 4.31 -16.57 -27.73
N ILE A 567 4.39 -17.60 -26.89
CA ILE A 567 4.42 -19.00 -27.34
C ILE A 567 3.02 -19.64 -27.28
N GLY A 568 2.13 -19.14 -26.41
CA GLY A 568 0.76 -19.66 -26.26
C GLY A 568 0.63 -20.76 -25.19
N TYR A 569 -0.17 -21.81 -25.49
CA TYR A 569 -0.52 -22.96 -24.63
C TYR A 569 -1.43 -22.67 -23.42
N SER A 570 -2.43 -21.78 -23.60
CA SER A 570 -3.37 -21.46 -22.52
C SER A 570 -4.21 -22.64 -22.07
N GLU A 571 -4.63 -23.51 -22.99
CA GLU A 571 -5.36 -24.73 -22.67
C GLU A 571 -4.52 -25.70 -21.81
N TRP A 572 -3.23 -25.86 -22.12
CA TRP A 572 -2.33 -26.69 -21.31
C TRP A 572 -2.19 -26.15 -19.88
N LEU A 573 -2.06 -24.83 -19.72
CA LEU A 573 -1.98 -24.19 -18.41
C LEU A 573 -3.30 -24.27 -17.63
N ALA A 574 -4.44 -24.08 -18.30
CA ALA A 574 -5.76 -24.21 -17.70
C ALA A 574 -6.03 -25.66 -17.23
N ASN A 575 -5.59 -26.65 -18.02
CA ASN A 575 -5.70 -28.07 -17.68
C ASN A 575 -4.76 -28.48 -16.53
N LEU A 576 -3.57 -27.88 -16.43
CA LEU A 576 -2.66 -28.11 -15.31
C LEU A 576 -3.30 -27.69 -13.97
N HIS A 577 -3.83 -26.46 -13.91
CA HIS A 577 -4.47 -25.96 -12.71
C HIS A 577 -5.41 -24.77 -13.01
N PRO A 578 -6.63 -24.73 -12.42
CA PRO A 578 -7.60 -23.66 -12.67
C PRO A 578 -7.12 -22.24 -12.33
N SER A 579 -6.07 -22.09 -11.54
CA SER A 579 -5.52 -20.78 -11.14
C SER A 579 -4.85 -20.02 -12.28
N PHE A 580 -4.43 -20.69 -13.36
CA PHE A 580 -3.88 -20.02 -14.54
C PHE A 580 -5.00 -19.34 -15.36
N GLY A 581 -6.22 -19.87 -15.31
CA GLY A 581 -7.31 -19.42 -16.17
C GLY A 581 -7.10 -19.77 -17.64
N ASP A 582 -8.11 -19.46 -18.47
CA ASP A 582 -8.22 -19.99 -19.83
C ASP A 582 -7.33 -19.27 -20.87
N ASP A 583 -6.70 -18.17 -20.47
CA ASP A 583 -6.04 -17.21 -21.36
C ASP A 583 -4.56 -16.98 -21.01
N SER A 584 -4.00 -17.72 -20.05
CA SER A 584 -2.59 -17.57 -19.67
C SER A 584 -1.65 -18.05 -20.78
N LYS A 585 -0.50 -17.40 -20.94
CA LYS A 585 0.44 -17.72 -22.03
C LYS A 585 1.88 -17.75 -21.57
N PHE A 586 2.69 -18.59 -22.20
CA PHE A 586 4.14 -18.53 -22.08
C PHE A 586 4.72 -17.38 -22.92
N LEU A 587 5.68 -16.67 -22.34
CA LEU A 587 6.52 -15.67 -22.99
C LEU A 587 7.98 -16.11 -22.96
N LYS A 588 8.70 -15.99 -24.08
CA LYS A 588 10.14 -16.27 -24.20
C LYS A 588 10.90 -15.05 -24.67
N LEU A 589 12.10 -14.82 -24.13
CA LEU A 589 12.98 -13.74 -24.58
C LEU A 589 13.51 -13.99 -25.99
N THR A 590 13.55 -12.95 -26.81
CA THR A 590 14.26 -12.95 -28.10
C THR A 590 15.78 -13.00 -27.90
N ILE A 591 16.49 -13.50 -28.93
CA ILE A 591 17.95 -13.69 -28.94
C ILE A 591 18.72 -12.37 -28.73
N ASP A 592 18.16 -11.24 -29.17
CA ASP A 592 18.80 -9.91 -29.07
C ASP A 592 18.83 -9.31 -27.66
N ASN A 593 18.20 -9.96 -26.69
CA ASN A 593 18.11 -9.41 -25.34
C ASN A 593 19.45 -9.51 -24.59
N LYS A 594 19.87 -8.37 -24.04
CA LYS A 594 21.06 -8.30 -23.18
C LYS A 594 20.82 -8.86 -21.77
N LEU A 595 19.57 -8.97 -21.32
CA LEU A 595 19.16 -9.33 -19.96
C LEU A 595 18.17 -10.51 -19.94
N THR A 596 18.29 -11.39 -18.93
CA THR A 596 17.32 -12.48 -18.66
C THR A 596 16.15 -11.98 -17.79
N PHE A 597 15.16 -12.83 -17.49
CA PHE A 597 14.10 -12.49 -16.53
C PHE A 597 14.53 -12.66 -15.05
N ALA A 598 15.83 -12.65 -14.74
CA ALA A 598 16.33 -12.61 -13.37
C ALA A 598 15.87 -11.35 -12.61
N ASN A 599 15.67 -11.48 -11.29
CA ASN A 599 15.11 -10.40 -10.47
C ASN A 599 16.17 -9.43 -9.93
N GLU A 600 17.21 -9.95 -9.28
CA GLU A 600 18.16 -9.14 -8.49
C GLU A 600 19.63 -9.46 -8.82
N ALA A 601 19.98 -10.74 -8.99
CA ALA A 601 21.35 -11.14 -9.35
C ALA A 601 21.40 -12.39 -10.24
N PRO A 602 22.53 -12.59 -10.96
CA PRO A 602 22.72 -13.74 -11.85
C PRO A 602 22.79 -15.10 -11.13
N PHE A 603 23.35 -15.14 -9.91
CA PHE A 603 23.53 -16.36 -9.14
C PHE A 603 23.06 -16.20 -7.70
N LEU A 604 22.47 -17.26 -7.16
CA LEU A 604 22.13 -17.39 -5.75
C LEU A 604 22.82 -18.63 -5.16
N LEU A 605 23.64 -18.43 -4.13
CA LEU A 605 24.28 -19.51 -3.38
C LEU A 605 23.65 -19.65 -2.01
N ILE A 606 23.44 -20.90 -1.58
CA ILE A 606 22.98 -21.24 -0.23
C ILE A 606 23.91 -22.27 0.41
N ASN A 607 23.90 -22.27 1.74
CA ASN A 607 24.68 -23.19 2.57
C ASN A 607 23.79 -24.30 3.13
N LEU A 608 24.15 -25.55 2.88
CA LEU A 608 23.42 -26.73 3.35
C LEU A 608 23.36 -26.81 4.88
N ALA A 609 24.41 -26.40 5.59
CA ALA A 609 24.40 -26.34 7.06
C ALA A 609 23.31 -25.40 7.58
N SER A 610 23.08 -24.25 6.92
CA SER A 610 21.97 -23.34 7.24
C SER A 610 20.61 -23.97 6.94
N VAL A 611 20.49 -24.69 5.82
CA VAL A 611 19.25 -25.38 5.44
C VAL A 611 18.88 -26.43 6.50
N ARG A 612 19.84 -27.23 6.99
CA ARG A 612 19.62 -28.24 8.03
C ARG A 612 19.02 -27.63 9.29
N ILE A 613 19.58 -26.54 9.80
CA ILE A 613 19.05 -25.86 11.00
C ILE A 613 17.60 -25.41 10.79
N VAL A 614 17.29 -24.86 9.62
CA VAL A 614 15.93 -24.41 9.29
C VAL A 614 14.96 -25.59 9.19
N ALA A 615 15.38 -26.68 8.54
CA ALA A 615 14.61 -27.91 8.38
C ALA A 615 14.33 -28.59 9.75
N ASP A 616 15.36 -28.74 10.59
CA ASP A 616 15.25 -29.29 11.94
C ASP A 616 14.30 -28.46 12.80
N THR A 617 14.38 -27.13 12.71
CA THR A 617 13.50 -26.22 13.47
C THR A 617 12.03 -26.35 13.07
N LEU A 618 11.75 -26.65 11.80
CA LEU A 618 10.41 -26.83 11.27
C LEU A 618 9.91 -28.27 11.35
N ASN A 619 10.79 -29.22 11.67
CA ASN A 619 10.55 -30.65 11.53
C ASN A 619 10.05 -31.02 10.12
N ILE A 620 10.71 -30.46 9.11
CA ILE A 620 10.47 -30.70 7.68
C ILE A 620 11.73 -31.33 7.08
N ASP A 621 11.56 -32.17 6.06
CA ASP A 621 12.68 -32.77 5.34
C ASP A 621 13.63 -31.72 4.72
N VAL A 622 14.94 -32.00 4.77
CA VAL A 622 15.99 -31.08 4.31
C VAL A 622 15.86 -30.80 2.82
N GLU A 623 15.53 -31.81 2.00
CA GLU A 623 15.39 -31.64 0.55
C GLU A 623 14.21 -30.73 0.22
N ASN A 624 13.09 -30.91 0.93
CA ASN A 624 11.92 -30.04 0.78
C ASN A 624 12.27 -28.57 1.01
N ILE A 625 12.95 -28.25 2.13
CA ILE A 625 13.37 -26.88 2.44
C ILE A 625 14.41 -26.35 1.44
N LEU A 626 15.36 -27.19 1.03
CA LEU A 626 16.41 -26.84 0.08
C LEU A 626 15.81 -26.31 -1.24
N HIS A 627 14.81 -27.01 -1.79
CA HIS A 627 14.16 -26.61 -3.05
C HIS A 627 13.34 -25.32 -2.92
N ARG A 628 12.77 -25.03 -1.74
CA ARG A 628 12.03 -23.79 -1.48
C ARG A 628 12.89 -22.53 -1.61
N PHE A 629 14.20 -22.63 -1.34
CA PHE A 629 15.13 -21.48 -1.45
C PHE A 629 15.55 -21.15 -2.88
N ARG A 630 15.23 -22.00 -3.86
CA ARG A 630 15.43 -21.73 -5.28
C ARG A 630 16.83 -21.20 -5.64
N SER A 631 17.87 -21.77 -5.03
CA SER A 631 19.26 -21.39 -5.29
C SER A 631 19.73 -21.90 -6.64
N ASN A 632 20.85 -21.36 -7.13
CA ASN A 632 21.59 -21.90 -8.27
C ASN A 632 22.70 -22.85 -7.80
N PHE A 633 23.37 -22.51 -6.69
CA PHE A 633 24.45 -23.32 -6.11
C PHE A 633 24.15 -23.69 -4.67
N VAL A 634 24.43 -24.95 -4.32
CA VAL A 634 24.43 -25.44 -2.94
C VAL A 634 25.83 -25.89 -2.57
N VAL A 635 26.33 -25.39 -1.44
CA VAL A 635 27.60 -25.79 -0.82
C VAL A 635 27.35 -26.17 0.62
N ASP A 636 28.25 -26.93 1.25
CA ASP A 636 28.21 -27.15 2.70
C ASP A 636 29.43 -26.46 3.32
N LEU A 637 29.16 -25.46 4.16
CA LEU A 637 30.20 -24.69 4.85
C LEU A 637 30.41 -25.19 6.28
N GLU A 638 29.81 -26.33 6.64
CA GLU A 638 29.81 -27.00 7.94
C GLU A 638 29.12 -26.21 9.07
N LYS A 639 29.27 -24.88 9.09
CA LYS A 639 28.66 -23.98 10.06
C LYS A 639 27.47 -23.26 9.44
N PRO A 640 26.34 -23.14 10.15
CA PRO A 640 25.16 -22.45 9.64
C PRO A 640 25.37 -20.93 9.62
N PHE A 641 24.74 -20.29 8.64
CA PHE A 641 24.68 -18.84 8.41
C PHE A 641 26.03 -18.15 8.15
N ILE A 642 27.11 -18.88 7.91
CA ILE A 642 28.42 -18.28 7.63
C ILE A 642 28.55 -17.75 6.21
N GLU A 643 27.66 -18.17 5.30
CA GLU A 643 27.61 -17.71 3.92
C GLU A 643 27.47 -16.20 3.81
N LYS A 644 26.89 -15.53 4.82
CA LYS A 644 26.77 -14.07 4.86
C LYS A 644 28.12 -13.36 4.95
N TYR A 645 29.18 -14.04 5.37
CA TYR A 645 30.52 -13.48 5.48
C TYR A 645 31.39 -13.76 4.24
N ILE A 646 30.86 -14.45 3.24
CA ILE A 646 31.57 -14.71 1.99
C ILE A 646 31.78 -13.39 1.25
N LYS A 647 33.00 -13.17 0.79
CA LYS A 647 33.38 -12.07 -0.08
C LYS A 647 33.44 -12.52 -1.54
N GLU A 648 34.15 -13.60 -1.79
CA GLU A 648 34.37 -14.14 -3.14
C GLU A 648 34.36 -15.67 -3.13
N VAL A 649 33.99 -16.28 -4.26
CA VAL A 649 34.07 -17.72 -4.52
C VAL A 649 34.91 -17.94 -5.78
N HIS A 650 36.00 -18.69 -5.64
CA HIS A 650 37.01 -18.92 -6.65
C HIS A 650 36.90 -20.36 -7.18
N PHE A 651 36.72 -20.50 -8.49
CA PHE A 651 36.65 -21.77 -9.21
C PHE A 651 38.01 -22.11 -9.80
N CYS A 652 38.28 -23.39 -10.06
CA CYS A 652 39.56 -23.86 -10.60
C CYS A 652 39.95 -23.22 -11.94
N ASN A 653 38.98 -22.79 -12.75
CA ASN A 653 39.19 -22.19 -14.07
C ASN A 653 39.48 -20.67 -14.04
N ASN A 654 40.04 -20.15 -12.95
CA ASN A 654 40.24 -18.71 -12.70
C ASN A 654 38.96 -17.87 -12.80
N ILE A 655 37.79 -18.47 -12.53
CA ILE A 655 36.52 -17.75 -12.45
C ILE A 655 36.29 -17.32 -11.01
N ILE A 656 35.93 -16.06 -10.84
CA ILE A 656 35.66 -15.47 -9.53
C ILE A 656 34.22 -14.95 -9.52
N LEU A 657 33.43 -15.44 -8.58
CA LEU A 657 32.13 -14.88 -8.24
C LEU A 657 32.30 -13.96 -7.03
N GLU A 658 31.87 -12.71 -7.11
CA GLU A 658 31.87 -11.78 -5.99
C GLU A 658 30.47 -11.65 -5.38
N LYS A 659 30.41 -11.61 -4.04
CA LYS A 659 29.17 -11.34 -3.32
C LYS A 659 28.71 -9.92 -3.62
N ILE A 660 27.43 -9.77 -3.93
CA ILE A 660 26.76 -8.48 -4.07
C ILE A 660 26.17 -8.10 -2.71
N GLU A 661 25.24 -8.92 -2.22
CA GLU A 661 24.49 -8.69 -0.99
C GLU A 661 23.85 -10.00 -0.48
N GLU A 662 23.22 -9.95 0.68
CA GLU A 662 22.41 -11.05 1.20
C GLU A 662 21.07 -11.15 0.46
N CYS A 663 20.61 -12.37 0.21
CA CYS A 663 19.34 -12.55 -0.51
C CYS A 663 18.15 -12.36 0.43
N HIS A 664 17.44 -11.24 0.27
CA HIS A 664 16.19 -10.97 0.96
C HIS A 664 15.09 -11.92 0.47
N ARG A 665 14.57 -12.74 1.38
CA ARG A 665 13.54 -13.73 1.05
C ARG A 665 12.15 -13.13 1.11
N CYS A 666 11.33 -13.60 0.18
CA CYS A 666 9.94 -13.23 0.03
C CYS A 666 9.04 -14.47 0.15
N GLN A 667 7.72 -14.28 0.15
CA GLN A 667 6.73 -15.35 0.33
C GLN A 667 6.85 -16.54 -0.63
N MET A 668 7.62 -16.42 -1.71
CA MET A 668 7.86 -17.52 -2.64
C MET A 668 8.51 -18.73 -1.96
N ILE A 669 9.36 -18.53 -0.96
CA ILE A 669 9.96 -19.66 -0.22
C ILE A 669 8.93 -20.40 0.63
N CYS A 670 7.80 -19.79 0.96
CA CYS A 670 6.74 -20.43 1.73
C CYS A 670 5.97 -21.46 0.91
N ILE A 671 6.28 -21.64 -0.38
CA ILE A 671 5.55 -22.56 -1.26
C ILE A 671 6.31 -23.87 -1.31
N ASP A 672 5.66 -24.93 -0.86
CA ASP A 672 6.16 -26.29 -1.04
C ASP A 672 6.32 -26.56 -2.54
N GLN A 673 7.55 -26.82 -2.99
CA GLN A 673 7.83 -27.03 -4.41
C GLN A 673 7.32 -28.38 -4.93
N GLU A 674 6.88 -29.24 -4.01
CA GLU A 674 6.35 -30.55 -4.34
C GLU A 674 4.82 -30.55 -4.46
N THR A 675 4.12 -29.85 -3.58
CA THR A 675 2.64 -29.84 -3.54
C THR A 675 2.02 -28.53 -4.04
N GLY A 676 2.76 -27.42 -4.04
CA GLY A 676 2.23 -26.09 -4.26
C GLY A 676 1.48 -25.50 -3.07
N GLU A 677 1.46 -26.19 -1.92
CA GLU A 677 0.85 -25.67 -0.70
C GLU A 677 1.69 -24.55 -0.07
N LYS A 678 1.03 -23.56 0.52
CA LYS A 678 1.67 -22.41 1.16
C LYS A 678 1.81 -22.66 2.66
N ASP A 679 3.04 -22.66 3.14
CA ASP A 679 3.43 -22.75 4.55
C ASP A 679 4.26 -21.54 4.97
N ALA A 680 3.64 -20.63 5.73
CA ALA A 680 4.27 -19.41 6.23
C ALA A 680 5.36 -19.66 7.30
N ASN A 681 5.41 -20.86 7.88
CA ASN A 681 6.31 -21.18 8.99
C ASN A 681 7.78 -21.00 8.61
N LEU A 682 8.14 -21.30 7.36
CA LEU A 682 9.52 -21.16 6.90
C LEU A 682 10.05 -19.73 7.03
N MET A 683 9.28 -18.74 6.56
CA MET A 683 9.69 -17.33 6.66
C MET A 683 9.79 -16.87 8.13
N ILE A 684 8.86 -17.33 8.97
CA ILE A 684 8.82 -16.98 10.40
C ILE A 684 10.03 -17.56 11.11
N THR A 685 10.36 -18.83 10.84
CA THR A 685 11.53 -19.52 11.36
C THR A 685 12.82 -18.83 10.95
N LEU A 686 12.98 -18.48 9.67
CA LEU A 686 14.15 -17.74 9.20
C LEU A 686 14.34 -16.43 9.95
N ARG A 687 13.26 -15.65 10.07
CA ARG A 687 13.29 -14.39 10.83
C ARG A 687 13.70 -14.62 12.29
N ASN A 688 13.24 -15.72 12.91
CA ASN A 688 13.56 -16.03 14.31
C ASN A 688 15.00 -16.49 14.51
N LEU A 689 15.60 -17.11 13.48
CA LEU A 689 17.00 -17.58 13.51
C LEU A 689 18.02 -16.44 13.26
N GLN A 690 17.60 -15.32 12.65
CA GLN A 690 18.46 -14.18 12.36
C GLN A 690 18.52 -13.17 13.53
N LYS A 691 19.72 -12.71 13.90
CA LYS A 691 19.95 -11.79 15.03
C LYS A 691 19.30 -10.42 14.83
N ASP A 692 19.32 -9.90 13.61
CA ASP A 692 18.78 -8.60 13.23
C ASP A 692 17.30 -8.66 12.79
N ASN A 693 16.69 -9.85 12.80
CA ASN A 693 15.35 -10.11 12.27
C ASN A 693 15.23 -9.86 10.76
N SER A 694 16.36 -9.77 10.05
CA SER A 694 16.32 -9.77 8.60
C SER A 694 15.77 -11.11 8.13
N ILE A 695 14.96 -11.09 7.08
CA ILE A 695 14.47 -12.31 6.44
C ILE A 695 15.42 -12.58 5.26
N THR A 696 16.70 -12.81 5.56
CA THR A 696 17.72 -13.14 4.56
C THR A 696 18.11 -14.60 4.66
N PHE A 697 18.44 -15.20 3.51
CA PHE A 697 18.98 -16.55 3.45
C PHE A 697 19.77 -16.75 2.16
N GLY A 698 21.03 -17.17 2.23
CA GLY A 698 21.90 -17.24 1.06
C GLY A 698 22.38 -15.87 0.58
N ILE A 699 23.23 -15.88 -0.44
CA ILE A 699 23.90 -14.69 -0.97
C ILE A 699 23.74 -14.58 -2.48
N TYR A 700 23.57 -13.34 -2.93
CA TYR A 700 23.61 -13.02 -4.35
C TYR A 700 25.03 -12.81 -4.80
N MET A 701 25.36 -13.37 -5.97
CA MET A 701 26.69 -13.30 -6.54
C MET A 701 26.61 -12.92 -8.02
N LYS A 702 27.69 -12.30 -8.52
CA LYS A 702 27.92 -12.05 -9.94
C LYS A 702 29.33 -12.44 -10.33
N MET A 703 29.53 -12.71 -11.61
CA MET A 703 30.84 -13.04 -12.15
C MET A 703 31.69 -11.77 -12.31
N LYS A 704 32.93 -11.80 -11.84
CA LYS A 704 33.90 -10.70 -11.97
C LYS A 704 34.70 -10.80 -13.26
N THR A 705 34.89 -12.02 -13.75
CA THR A 705 35.57 -12.35 -15.00
C THR A 705 34.60 -12.32 -16.18
N LYS A 706 35.07 -12.08 -17.41
CA LYS A 706 34.23 -12.01 -18.63
C LYS A 706 34.16 -13.31 -19.45
N ASN A 707 34.73 -14.40 -18.93
CA ASN A 707 34.84 -15.66 -19.67
C ASN A 707 33.71 -16.62 -19.31
N GLN A 708 33.09 -17.23 -20.32
CA GLN A 708 32.14 -18.32 -20.15
C GLN A 708 32.88 -19.61 -19.76
N THR A 709 32.33 -20.39 -18.84
CA THR A 709 32.90 -21.69 -18.44
C THR A 709 31.82 -22.70 -18.09
N ILE A 710 32.20 -23.97 -17.96
CA ILE A 710 31.33 -25.04 -17.46
C ILE A 710 31.72 -25.30 -16.01
N VAL A 711 30.73 -25.29 -15.13
CA VAL A 711 30.86 -25.67 -13.72
C VAL A 711 30.28 -27.06 -13.50
N HIS A 712 30.91 -27.82 -12.61
CA HIS A 712 30.53 -29.21 -12.34
C HIS A 712 30.05 -29.42 -10.91
N LYS A 713 29.04 -30.25 -10.74
CA LYS A 713 28.70 -30.85 -9.46
C LYS A 713 29.90 -31.64 -8.96
N GLY A 714 30.26 -31.44 -7.70
CA GLY A 714 31.45 -32.02 -7.06
C GLY A 714 32.74 -31.22 -7.28
N GLU A 715 32.74 -30.16 -8.09
CA GLU A 715 33.91 -29.30 -8.30
C GLU A 715 34.35 -28.64 -6.98
N GLU A 716 35.66 -28.63 -6.75
CA GLU A 716 36.27 -27.96 -5.60
C GLU A 716 36.42 -26.46 -5.86
N ILE A 717 35.94 -25.66 -4.93
CA ILE A 717 35.95 -24.20 -4.98
C ILE A 717 36.53 -23.64 -3.69
N ILE A 718 37.21 -22.50 -3.80
CA ILE A 718 37.78 -21.79 -2.65
C ILE A 718 36.86 -20.63 -2.30
N ILE A 719 36.34 -20.62 -1.08
CA ILE A 719 35.54 -19.53 -0.54
C ILE A 719 36.44 -18.60 0.24
N ILE A 720 36.36 -17.30 -0.05
CA ILE A 720 37.09 -16.23 0.64
C ILE A 720 36.11 -15.46 1.51
N PHE A 721 36.45 -15.26 2.78
CA PHE A 721 35.61 -14.52 3.74
C PHE A 721 36.12 -13.09 3.98
N ASP A 722 35.22 -12.19 4.38
CA ASP A 722 35.60 -10.82 4.75
C ASP A 722 36.37 -10.77 6.07
N LYS A 723 37.61 -10.25 6.04
CA LYS A 723 38.51 -10.15 7.21
C LYS A 723 38.04 -9.14 8.28
N ASN A 724 37.06 -8.30 8.00
CA ASN A 724 36.69 -7.16 8.86
C ASN A 724 35.69 -7.49 9.98
N ASN A 725 35.22 -8.73 10.11
CA ASN A 725 34.28 -9.12 11.18
C ASN A 725 34.93 -9.82 12.39
N ASN A 726 36.25 -9.69 12.55
CA ASN A 726 36.93 -9.94 13.83
C ASN A 726 36.64 -8.82 14.82
N GLN A 727 35.37 -8.55 15.11
CA GLN A 727 34.99 -7.73 16.26
C GLN A 727 34.28 -8.58 17.31
N VAL A 728 34.93 -8.57 18.47
CA VAL A 728 34.52 -9.02 19.81
C VAL A 728 34.78 -10.50 20.12
N GLU A 729 35.95 -10.81 20.68
CA GLU A 729 36.17 -11.03 22.14
C GLU A 729 37.68 -11.18 22.43
N GLU A 730 38.23 -10.23 23.19
CA GLU A 730 39.00 -10.56 24.39
C GLU A 730 38.07 -10.38 25.59
#